data_AF-A0A9D8JYM1-F1
#
_entry.id   AF-A0A9D8JYM1-F1
#
_cell.length_a   1.000
_cell.length_b   1.000
_cell.length_c   1.000
_cell.angle_alpha   90.00
_cell.angle_beta   90.00
_cell.angle_gamma   90.00
#
_symmetry.space_group_name_H-M   'P 1'
#
loop_
_entity.id
_entity.type
_entity.pdbx_description
1 polymer ?
#
loop_
_entity_poly.entity_id
_entity_poly.type
_entity_poly.pdbx_seq_one_letter_code
_entity_poly.pdbx_strand_id
1 'polypeptide(L)'
;MDDDSSLLNSNKTSLSPRPGKFIIPSRLPDLLQRRRLIDFIHENIHRKLILISAAAGYGKSSMLIDFAHDTDYLVAWYQLDSADSDLAALTAGLSAGLRGPVPQFESFVPRMAAQPGAKAEELANALNREMEALLEALCVIVLDDFHLIQDSPHVIRFFDALLAGLPEQVCVIISGRSLPPLEYVPLVARQQAAGMNEERLRFTREEVEALVRSRGGPAASAVDFEKLAADTEGWVTGILLSAQLLGGGVPPDMFRARKAGSLVDDFLANEVLDRQPESLRRFMMESAVLPEMEPAMCDAVLERRDSAEMLRDAESRRLFVTSVGDDHRTYQYHNLFRELLLARLRASHAPRLLALQTRAAEWFAANGVSEAAVTYFVAAGEMAQAAKVADDHARSMIVAGHFSTLQQWAKQLMPAALNAPHVYLYLAKMQGDVDQSAAERSLELAEQGFARRGDTAGRLDVDLARSWWAYSRGDIAAALALAEPAAPQAVAIGRVATAAVAYRYVGLCETAVGSYSRAEELYRRAIALLEGTQHQYDLANTLSDLVNLFRLQGQTAKSADVQHEALAVCRRMQAVEPLAGALNNTGYDYHMLGQYEQALATYGEALALAKKAGSFRWEATILASQGDVYADLGDADRALDLYQQAFAKAKGAGDKWLIAYLYRAFARIDRQRQGFVSALEWLRRSELAAGKLAAPLAGADSRRGIILYEMGRVAEGRTALEEACARMSGRDAKVDLIQTLFFCACVQFRDGDLPSASETFSRALALSEEIGYDSMLVAESLSGRDLLDACAAHPAIGARAKSLLARAEALADIRARLNGAGAVSAPRQPTRFEMRAFGPGRILKDGVEIPKAAWRYPRLREILFFIAEHAPVERDVVISAFWPDKPRARASASLRQDLYLARRVLDGDLVESPDDEYSLASDVGYDVAEFKRDAQSAFSLPAGSLQRVQLLASAAELYGGEYLSDGGGDWAAEPRRRLGEMGARVLREYADELMHLTRHAEARKVLERALALEPLRDDLHERMLLCLHGLGLRHEVVSHYLRYCELLRKELGLDPPHNIRTLYARLIE
;
A
#
# COMPACT_ATOMS: atom_id res chain seq x y z
N MET A 1 -18.00 -34.35 -27.53
CA MET A 1 -17.23 -33.99 -28.73
C MET A 1 -16.83 -32.54 -28.56
N ASP A 2 -15.53 -32.39 -28.34
CA ASP A 2 -14.68 -31.24 -28.11
C ASP A 2 -15.15 -29.87 -28.63
N ASP A 3 -14.97 -28.83 -27.80
CA ASP A 3 -14.08 -27.71 -28.13
C ASP A 3 -13.63 -26.90 -26.88
N ASP A 4 -13.08 -27.57 -25.85
CA ASP A 4 -12.55 -26.93 -24.62
C ASP A 4 -11.00 -26.80 -24.63
N SER A 5 -10.39 -26.94 -25.81
CA SER A 5 -8.95 -27.23 -25.95
C SER A 5 -8.05 -26.05 -26.36
N SER A 6 -8.60 -24.87 -26.64
CA SER A 6 -7.82 -23.75 -27.22
C SER A 6 -7.44 -22.62 -26.25
N LEU A 7 -8.01 -22.54 -25.04
CA LEU A 7 -7.89 -21.32 -24.23
C LEU A 7 -6.84 -21.35 -23.11
N LEU A 8 -6.41 -22.51 -22.61
CA LEU A 8 -5.41 -22.58 -21.52
C LEU A 8 -3.95 -22.40 -21.97
N ASN A 9 -3.66 -22.49 -23.28
CA ASN A 9 -2.36 -22.14 -23.86
C ASN A 9 -2.33 -20.73 -24.50
N SER A 10 -3.40 -19.94 -24.32
CA SER A 10 -3.50 -18.56 -24.84
C SER A 10 -3.07 -17.47 -23.85
N ASN A 11 -2.37 -17.85 -22.76
CA ASN A 11 -1.77 -16.93 -21.76
C ASN A 11 -0.67 -15.99 -22.31
N LYS A 12 -0.67 -15.70 -23.63
CA LYS A 12 0.22 -14.75 -24.29
C LYS A 12 -0.46 -13.63 -25.10
N THR A 13 -1.79 -13.49 -25.08
CA THR A 13 -2.49 -12.39 -25.78
C THR A 13 -3.75 -12.05 -24.98
N SER A 14 -3.88 -10.95 -24.22
CA SER A 14 -3.77 -9.54 -24.62
C SER A 14 -3.51 -8.56 -23.46
N LEU A 15 -2.72 -8.93 -22.43
CA LEU A 15 -2.23 -7.97 -21.40
C LEU A 15 -1.12 -7.04 -21.92
N SER A 16 -0.85 -7.04 -23.22
CA SER A 16 0.10 -6.12 -23.84
C SER A 16 -0.66 -4.85 -24.20
N PRO A 17 -0.46 -3.73 -23.48
CA PRO A 17 -1.06 -2.49 -23.91
C PRO A 17 -0.46 -2.11 -25.27
N ARG A 18 -1.26 -1.49 -26.15
CA ARG A 18 -0.83 -1.20 -27.53
C ARG A 18 0.52 -0.46 -27.50
N PRO A 19 1.57 -0.98 -28.17
CA PRO A 19 2.95 -0.51 -27.95
C PRO A 19 3.16 0.98 -28.28
N GLY A 20 2.33 1.58 -29.13
CA GLY A 20 2.43 3.00 -29.49
C GLY A 20 1.99 4.02 -28.42
N LYS A 21 1.25 3.63 -27.38
CA LYS A 21 0.69 4.57 -26.39
C LYS A 21 1.70 5.17 -25.40
N PHE A 22 2.85 4.51 -25.23
CA PHE A 22 3.82 4.81 -24.16
C PHE A 22 5.16 5.36 -24.66
N ILE A 23 5.34 5.37 -25.98
CA ILE A 23 6.57 5.83 -26.61
C ILE A 23 6.46 7.35 -26.73
N ILE A 24 7.49 8.07 -26.25
CA ILE A 24 7.58 9.51 -26.46
C ILE A 24 7.57 9.74 -27.98
N PRO A 25 6.60 10.50 -28.51
CA PRO A 25 6.53 10.71 -29.95
C PRO A 25 7.82 11.34 -30.49
N SER A 26 8.22 10.92 -31.69
CA SER A 26 9.40 11.49 -32.35
C SER A 26 9.20 12.99 -32.59
N ARG A 27 10.23 13.78 -32.31
CA ARG A 27 10.20 15.22 -32.56
C ARG A 27 10.10 15.48 -34.07
N LEU A 28 9.07 16.22 -34.49
CA LEU A 28 8.93 16.64 -35.89
C LEU A 28 10.07 17.61 -36.25
N PRO A 29 10.77 17.44 -37.39
CA PRO A 29 11.89 18.30 -37.79
C PRO A 29 11.53 19.79 -37.88
N ASP A 30 10.29 20.10 -38.26
CA ASP A 30 9.79 21.46 -38.46
C ASP A 30 8.96 21.99 -37.27
N LEU A 31 9.15 21.41 -36.08
CA LEU A 31 8.46 21.87 -34.88
C LEU A 31 9.17 23.07 -34.25
N LEU A 32 8.45 24.19 -34.15
CA LEU A 32 8.96 25.40 -33.51
C LEU A 32 9.03 25.22 -31.99
N GLN A 33 10.23 25.31 -31.42
CA GLN A 33 10.44 25.32 -29.98
C GLN A 33 9.96 26.61 -29.33
N ARG A 34 9.04 26.50 -28.38
CA ARG A 34 8.45 27.62 -27.65
C ARG A 34 9.05 27.72 -26.24
N ARG A 35 10.29 28.22 -26.15
CA ARG A 35 11.10 28.21 -24.91
C ARG A 35 10.37 28.72 -23.67
N ARG A 36 9.61 29.81 -23.78
CA ARG A 36 8.82 30.37 -22.65
C ARG A 36 7.86 29.37 -22.00
N LEU A 37 7.35 28.40 -22.77
CA LEU A 37 6.42 27.38 -22.28
C LEU A 37 7.18 26.22 -21.64
N ILE A 38 8.32 25.84 -22.20
CA ILE A 38 9.23 24.83 -21.67
C ILE A 38 9.81 25.32 -20.33
N ASP A 39 10.30 26.56 -20.28
CA ASP A 39 10.83 27.21 -19.08
C ASP A 39 9.79 27.20 -17.94
N PHE A 40 8.52 27.46 -18.25
CA PHE A 40 7.44 27.39 -17.25
C PHE A 40 7.28 25.97 -16.67
N ILE A 41 7.42 24.92 -17.49
CA ILE A 41 7.36 23.54 -17.00
C ILE A 41 8.54 23.29 -16.05
N HIS A 42 9.76 23.70 -16.41
CA HIS A 42 10.94 23.56 -15.55
C HIS A 42 10.82 24.33 -14.22
N GLU A 43 10.31 25.57 -14.25
CA GLU A 43 10.08 26.38 -13.05
C GLU A 43 9.09 25.72 -12.08
N ASN A 44 8.13 24.95 -12.60
CA ASN A 44 7.05 24.34 -11.82
C ASN A 44 7.21 22.83 -11.62
N ILE A 45 8.32 22.22 -12.05
CA ILE A 45 8.52 20.77 -11.98
C ILE A 45 8.63 20.21 -10.56
N HIS A 46 8.86 21.09 -9.57
CA HIS A 46 8.86 20.75 -8.14
C HIS A 46 7.44 20.59 -7.56
N ARG A 47 6.42 20.95 -8.33
CA ARG A 47 5.01 20.80 -7.95
C ARG A 47 4.53 19.41 -8.35
N LYS A 48 3.53 18.89 -7.63
CA LYS A 48 2.96 17.57 -7.93
C LYS A 48 2.19 17.54 -9.24
N LEU A 49 1.59 18.67 -9.64
CA LEU A 49 0.69 18.74 -10.78
C LEU A 49 0.95 19.97 -11.66
N ILE A 50 1.10 19.75 -12.97
CA ILE A 50 1.07 20.78 -14.00
C ILE A 50 -0.12 20.50 -14.93
N LEU A 51 -1.05 21.44 -15.01
CA LEU A 51 -2.25 21.34 -15.85
C LEU A 51 -2.06 22.11 -17.15
N ILE A 52 -2.38 21.49 -18.29
CA ILE A 52 -2.34 22.13 -19.60
C ILE A 52 -3.70 21.93 -20.26
N SER A 53 -4.49 23.00 -20.29
CA SER A 53 -5.87 22.96 -20.78
C SER A 53 -6.08 23.97 -21.90
N ALA A 54 -6.40 23.46 -23.08
CA ALA A 54 -6.76 24.26 -24.25
C ALA A 54 -7.52 23.44 -25.28
N ALA A 55 -8.35 24.07 -26.11
CA ALA A 55 -8.99 23.41 -27.25
C ALA A 55 -7.99 22.70 -28.19
N ALA A 56 -8.52 21.87 -29.09
CA ALA A 56 -7.71 21.17 -30.08
C ALA A 56 -6.96 22.17 -30.98
N GLY A 57 -5.73 21.85 -31.38
CA GLY A 57 -4.94 22.69 -32.30
C GLY A 57 -4.23 23.89 -31.70
N TYR A 58 -4.02 23.94 -30.38
CA TYR A 58 -3.15 24.94 -29.69
C TYR A 58 -1.70 24.45 -29.45
N GLY A 59 -1.35 23.24 -29.90
CA GLY A 59 0.03 22.72 -29.81
C GLY A 59 0.44 22.14 -28.45
N LYS A 60 -0.52 21.70 -27.61
CA LYS A 60 -0.26 21.08 -26.29
C LYS A 60 0.69 19.89 -26.37
N SER A 61 0.32 18.87 -27.15
CA SER A 61 1.13 17.66 -27.33
C SER A 61 2.48 17.97 -27.95
N SER A 62 2.55 18.89 -28.92
CA SER A 62 3.79 19.31 -29.54
C SER A 62 4.77 19.96 -28.54
N MET A 63 4.27 20.83 -27.67
CA MET A 63 5.08 21.44 -26.60
C MET A 63 5.57 20.40 -25.60
N LEU A 64 4.73 19.43 -25.23
CA LEU A 64 5.11 18.35 -24.31
C LEU A 64 6.16 17.42 -24.91
N ILE A 65 6.07 17.13 -26.22
CA ILE A 65 7.10 16.40 -26.96
C ILE A 65 8.43 17.18 -26.91
N ASP A 66 8.42 18.49 -27.21
CA ASP A 66 9.63 19.30 -27.13
C ASP A 66 10.24 19.30 -25.72
N PHE A 67 9.44 19.45 -24.67
CA PHE A 67 9.89 19.34 -23.28
C PHE A 67 10.50 17.97 -22.98
N ALA A 68 9.85 16.89 -23.41
CA ALA A 68 10.31 15.53 -23.16
C ALA A 68 11.67 15.21 -23.81
N HIS A 69 11.99 15.87 -24.93
CA HIS A 69 13.30 15.74 -25.61
C HIS A 69 14.35 16.76 -25.14
N ASP A 70 13.97 17.81 -24.40
CA ASP A 70 14.87 18.87 -23.92
C ASP A 70 15.38 18.64 -22.48
N THR A 71 14.70 17.77 -21.72
CA THR A 71 14.94 17.56 -20.28
C THR A 71 15.86 16.38 -19.96
N ASP A 72 16.64 16.50 -18.87
CA ASP A 72 17.42 15.39 -18.29
C ASP A 72 16.61 14.54 -17.29
N TYR A 73 15.34 14.89 -17.02
CA TYR A 73 14.46 14.12 -16.13
C TYR A 73 14.00 12.82 -16.78
N LEU A 74 13.63 11.83 -15.96
CA LEU A 74 12.93 10.64 -16.45
C LEU A 74 11.54 11.04 -16.92
N VAL A 75 11.14 10.71 -18.14
CA VAL A 75 9.81 11.04 -18.69
C VAL A 75 9.04 9.77 -19.01
N ALA A 76 7.92 9.56 -18.33
CA ALA A 76 6.96 8.51 -18.61
C ALA A 76 5.80 9.10 -19.41
N TRP A 77 5.69 8.72 -20.69
CA TRP A 77 4.63 9.19 -21.57
C TRP A 77 3.46 8.22 -21.56
N TYR A 78 2.23 8.73 -21.47
CA TYR A 78 1.03 7.92 -21.62
C TYR A 78 -0.05 8.71 -22.37
N GLN A 79 -0.32 8.26 -23.59
CA GLN A 79 -1.42 8.74 -24.40
C GLN A 79 -2.71 7.96 -24.06
N LEU A 80 -3.70 8.67 -23.49
CA LEU A 80 -4.94 8.09 -22.99
C LEU A 80 -5.98 7.91 -24.12
N ASP A 81 -6.79 6.87 -24.02
CA ASP A 81 -8.01 6.68 -24.81
C ASP A 81 -9.22 6.27 -23.95
N SER A 82 -10.37 6.00 -24.57
CA SER A 82 -11.60 5.68 -23.85
C SER A 82 -11.52 4.38 -23.04
N ALA A 83 -10.66 3.42 -23.41
CA ALA A 83 -10.51 2.16 -22.67
C ALA A 83 -9.81 2.38 -21.32
N ASP A 84 -9.00 3.44 -21.22
CA ASP A 84 -8.33 3.85 -19.99
C ASP A 84 -9.30 4.48 -18.95
N SER A 85 -10.61 4.48 -19.23
CA SER A 85 -11.68 4.80 -18.26
C SER A 85 -11.87 3.72 -17.19
N ASP A 86 -11.32 2.52 -17.42
CA ASP A 86 -11.24 1.42 -16.46
C ASP A 86 -9.95 1.50 -15.62
N LEU A 87 -10.04 1.16 -14.33
CA LEU A 87 -8.90 1.22 -13.41
C LEU A 87 -7.84 0.16 -13.70
N ALA A 88 -8.22 -1.05 -14.14
CA ALA A 88 -7.24 -2.09 -14.47
C ALA A 88 -6.48 -1.72 -15.75
N ALA A 89 -7.19 -1.25 -16.77
CA ALA A 89 -6.57 -0.73 -17.99
C ALA A 89 -5.67 0.49 -17.71
N LEU A 90 -6.17 1.48 -16.96
CA LEU A 90 -5.42 2.68 -16.59
C LEU A 90 -4.15 2.36 -15.80
N THR A 91 -4.26 1.51 -14.77
CA THR A 91 -3.10 1.14 -13.94
C THR A 91 -2.11 0.28 -14.71
N ALA A 92 -2.58 -0.61 -15.59
CA ALA A 92 -1.72 -1.35 -16.51
C ALA A 92 -0.96 -0.42 -17.46
N GLY A 93 -1.65 0.58 -18.03
CA GLY A 93 -1.04 1.57 -18.91
C GLY A 93 -0.06 2.49 -18.20
N LEU A 94 -0.40 3.01 -17.01
CA LEU A 94 0.53 3.79 -16.18
C LEU A 94 1.79 3.00 -15.85
N SER A 95 1.63 1.72 -15.47
CA SER A 95 2.75 0.83 -15.17
C SER A 95 3.63 0.57 -16.39
N ALA A 96 3.01 0.37 -17.56
CA ALA A 96 3.72 0.20 -18.81
C ALA A 96 4.46 1.47 -19.26
N GLY A 97 3.83 2.64 -19.08
CA GLY A 97 4.43 3.95 -19.35
C GLY A 97 5.65 4.23 -18.46
N LEU A 98 5.59 3.86 -17.18
CA LEU A 98 6.70 3.99 -16.24
C LEU A 98 7.84 3.01 -16.53
N ARG A 99 7.55 1.83 -17.08
CA ARG A 99 8.58 0.84 -17.46
C ARG A 99 9.53 1.36 -18.54
N GLY A 100 9.08 2.27 -19.40
CA GLY A 100 9.92 2.91 -20.43
C GLY A 100 11.18 3.57 -19.85
N PRO A 101 11.04 4.66 -19.07
CA PRO A 101 12.17 5.32 -18.42
C PRO A 101 12.76 4.52 -17.24
N VAL A 102 11.99 3.58 -16.66
CA VAL A 102 12.40 2.79 -15.49
C VAL A 102 12.21 1.30 -15.78
N PRO A 103 13.18 0.62 -16.42
CA PRO A 103 13.03 -0.75 -16.89
C PRO A 103 12.68 -1.77 -15.79
N GLN A 104 13.04 -1.48 -14.54
CA GLN A 104 12.76 -2.32 -13.37
C GLN A 104 11.34 -2.12 -12.79
N PHE A 105 10.55 -1.19 -13.35
CA PHE A 105 9.20 -0.90 -12.88
C PHE A 105 8.23 -2.01 -13.30
N GLU A 106 8.13 -3.05 -12.46
CA GLU A 106 7.13 -4.10 -12.56
C GLU A 106 6.07 -3.93 -11.46
N SER A 107 4.96 -3.30 -11.82
CA SER A 107 3.85 -3.05 -10.90
C SER A 107 2.95 -4.27 -10.73
N PHE A 108 2.53 -4.52 -9.49
CA PHE A 108 1.45 -5.48 -9.20
C PHE A 108 0.07 -4.81 -9.13
N VAL A 109 0.01 -3.47 -9.14
CA VAL A 109 -1.24 -2.68 -9.11
C VAL A 109 -2.22 -3.08 -10.22
N PRO A 110 -1.80 -3.37 -11.47
CA PRO A 110 -2.73 -3.84 -12.49
C PRO A 110 -3.44 -5.15 -12.11
N ARG A 111 -2.73 -6.07 -11.44
CA ARG A 111 -3.32 -7.33 -10.95
C ARG A 111 -4.25 -7.10 -9.76
N MET A 112 -3.97 -6.11 -8.92
CA MET A 112 -4.90 -5.71 -7.86
C MET A 112 -6.16 -5.07 -8.43
N ALA A 113 -6.01 -4.23 -9.44
CA ALA A 113 -7.12 -3.57 -10.10
C ALA A 113 -8.06 -4.56 -10.81
N ALA A 114 -7.49 -5.68 -11.26
CA ALA A 114 -8.23 -6.84 -11.77
C ALA A 114 -8.99 -7.61 -10.67
N GLN A 115 -8.85 -7.30 -9.37
CA GLN A 115 -9.60 -8.01 -8.34
C GLN A 115 -11.02 -7.44 -8.14
N PRO A 116 -12.00 -8.31 -7.85
CA PRO A 116 -13.32 -7.89 -7.37
C PRO A 116 -13.25 -6.84 -6.26
N GLY A 117 -13.92 -5.69 -6.44
CA GLY A 117 -14.07 -4.70 -5.38
C GLY A 117 -12.84 -3.81 -5.12
N ALA A 118 -11.82 -3.84 -5.99
CA ALA A 118 -10.67 -2.96 -5.89
C ALA A 118 -11.08 -1.47 -5.87
N LYS A 119 -10.63 -0.74 -4.84
CA LYS A 119 -10.94 0.68 -4.70
C LYS A 119 -9.89 1.56 -5.37
N ALA A 120 -10.35 2.61 -6.03
CA ALA A 120 -9.53 3.59 -6.73
C ALA A 120 -8.40 4.15 -5.85
N GLU A 121 -8.73 4.48 -4.61
CA GLU A 121 -7.82 5.04 -3.62
C GLU A 121 -6.76 4.03 -3.17
N GLU A 122 -7.14 2.76 -3.03
CA GLU A 122 -6.22 1.68 -2.63
C GLU A 122 -5.19 1.41 -3.75
N LEU A 123 -5.63 1.42 -5.00
CA LEU A 123 -4.77 1.27 -6.18
C LEU A 123 -3.82 2.46 -6.34
N ALA A 124 -4.33 3.69 -6.17
CA ALA A 124 -3.51 4.90 -6.24
C ALA A 124 -2.42 4.91 -5.16
N ASN A 125 -2.79 4.54 -3.93
CA ASN A 125 -1.84 4.43 -2.83
C ASN A 125 -0.81 3.32 -3.04
N ALA A 126 -1.21 2.19 -3.64
CA ALA A 126 -0.28 1.12 -4.00
C ALA A 126 0.72 1.59 -5.06
N LEU A 127 0.25 2.28 -6.11
CA LEU A 127 1.11 2.82 -7.16
C LEU A 127 2.06 3.89 -6.62
N ASN A 128 1.58 4.77 -5.74
CA ASN A 128 2.43 5.77 -5.07
C ASN A 128 3.57 5.11 -4.28
N ARG A 129 3.29 4.04 -3.53
CA ARG A 129 4.32 3.29 -2.79
C ARG A 129 5.34 2.63 -3.72
N GLU A 130 4.90 2.06 -4.84
CA GLU A 130 5.82 1.48 -5.82
C GLU A 130 6.69 2.55 -6.49
N MET A 131 6.10 3.69 -6.87
CA MET A 131 6.84 4.84 -7.40
C MET A 131 7.86 5.35 -6.39
N GLU A 132 7.48 5.50 -5.12
CA GLU A 132 8.38 5.91 -4.05
C GLU A 132 9.54 4.91 -3.83
N ALA A 133 9.27 3.61 -3.95
CA ALA A 133 10.27 2.56 -3.75
C ALA A 133 11.25 2.41 -4.94
N LEU A 134 10.78 2.65 -6.17
CA LEU A 134 11.52 2.32 -7.40
C LEU A 134 12.12 3.54 -8.11
N LEU A 135 11.60 4.75 -7.87
CA LEU A 135 12.11 5.95 -8.51
C LEU A 135 13.28 6.54 -7.72
N GLU A 136 14.47 6.44 -8.33
CA GLU A 136 15.73 6.95 -7.75
C GLU A 136 16.02 8.43 -8.06
N ALA A 137 15.27 9.00 -8.99
CA ALA A 137 15.41 10.36 -9.51
C ALA A 137 14.03 10.93 -9.88
N LEU A 138 13.97 12.25 -10.09
CA LEU A 138 12.72 12.92 -10.46
C LEU A 138 12.16 12.37 -11.78
N CYS A 139 10.91 11.91 -11.74
CA CYS A 139 10.17 11.36 -12.87
C CYS A 139 8.97 12.25 -13.19
N VAL A 140 8.80 12.56 -14.47
CA VAL A 140 7.70 13.35 -15.01
C VAL A 140 6.75 12.41 -15.74
N ILE A 141 5.51 12.31 -15.26
CA ILE A 141 4.47 11.51 -15.89
C ILE A 141 3.62 12.43 -16.75
N VAL A 142 3.64 12.22 -18.07
CA VAL A 142 2.85 12.99 -19.02
C VAL A 142 1.60 12.19 -19.39
N LEU A 143 0.43 12.71 -19.02
CA LEU A 143 -0.88 12.17 -19.34
C LEU A 143 -1.50 13.04 -20.43
N ASP A 144 -1.42 12.59 -21.68
CA ASP A 144 -2.01 13.32 -22.82
C ASP A 144 -3.43 12.83 -23.11
N ASP A 145 -4.27 13.72 -23.62
CA ASP A 145 -5.68 13.48 -23.93
C ASP A 145 -6.60 13.07 -22.76
N PHE A 146 -6.36 13.58 -21.55
CA PHE A 146 -7.12 13.25 -20.33
C PHE A 146 -8.65 13.43 -20.43
N HIS A 147 -9.11 14.33 -21.29
CA HIS A 147 -10.55 14.54 -21.56
C HIS A 147 -11.32 13.28 -22.02
N LEU A 148 -10.62 12.22 -22.45
CA LEU A 148 -11.25 10.96 -22.88
C LEU A 148 -11.67 10.05 -21.71
N ILE A 149 -11.12 10.26 -20.51
CA ILE A 149 -11.39 9.42 -19.32
C ILE A 149 -12.05 10.22 -18.18
N GLN A 150 -12.22 11.53 -18.35
CA GLN A 150 -12.66 12.45 -17.30
C GLN A 150 -14.09 12.19 -16.79
N ASP A 151 -14.91 11.48 -17.55
CA ASP A 151 -16.29 11.16 -17.20
C ASP A 151 -16.41 9.95 -16.24
N SER A 152 -15.31 9.25 -15.96
CA SER A 152 -15.28 8.09 -15.05
C SER A 152 -15.02 8.51 -13.61
N PRO A 153 -16.00 8.42 -12.68
CA PRO A 153 -15.81 8.84 -11.30
C PRO A 153 -14.75 8.03 -10.55
N HIS A 154 -14.53 6.78 -10.95
CA HIS A 154 -13.52 5.92 -10.35
C HIS A 154 -12.10 6.34 -10.74
N VAL A 155 -11.90 6.75 -12.00
CA VAL A 155 -10.63 7.30 -12.49
C VAL A 155 -10.33 8.64 -11.84
N ILE A 156 -11.33 9.51 -11.72
CA ILE A 156 -11.19 10.80 -11.02
C ILE A 156 -10.77 10.57 -9.57
N ARG A 157 -11.48 9.70 -8.83
CA ARG A 157 -11.08 9.31 -7.46
C ARG A 157 -9.67 8.73 -7.38
N PHE A 158 -9.27 7.92 -8.36
CA PHE A 158 -7.93 7.36 -8.44
C PHE A 158 -6.90 8.49 -8.57
N PHE A 159 -7.09 9.44 -9.49
CA PHE A 159 -6.17 10.55 -9.66
C PHE A 159 -6.16 11.52 -8.48
N ASP A 160 -7.30 11.78 -7.84
CA ASP A 160 -7.35 12.59 -6.62
C ASP A 160 -6.55 11.94 -5.49
N ALA A 161 -6.72 10.62 -5.27
CA ALA A 161 -5.94 9.88 -4.30
C ALA A 161 -4.45 9.78 -4.70
N LEU A 162 -4.16 9.59 -5.99
CA LEU A 162 -2.81 9.52 -6.54
C LEU A 162 -2.08 10.84 -6.27
N LEU A 163 -2.69 11.97 -6.60
CA LEU A 163 -2.13 13.31 -6.41
C LEU A 163 -1.99 13.67 -4.92
N ALA A 164 -2.95 13.28 -4.09
CA ALA A 164 -2.88 13.48 -2.65
C ALA A 164 -1.65 12.77 -2.05
N GLY A 165 -1.42 11.51 -2.43
CA GLY A 165 -0.32 10.68 -1.97
C GLY A 165 0.94 10.68 -2.85
N LEU A 166 1.00 11.53 -3.88
CA LEU A 166 2.05 11.46 -4.90
C LEU A 166 3.43 11.65 -4.26
N PRO A 167 4.44 10.80 -4.55
CA PRO A 167 5.78 10.97 -4.02
C PRO A 167 6.42 12.28 -4.46
N GLU A 168 7.33 12.84 -3.65
CA GLU A 168 8.00 14.12 -3.96
C GLU A 168 8.89 14.03 -5.22
N GLN A 169 9.29 12.82 -5.63
CA GLN A 169 10.08 12.59 -6.83
C GLN A 169 9.24 12.51 -8.11
N VAL A 170 7.91 12.72 -8.03
CA VAL A 170 7.02 12.61 -9.19
C VAL A 170 6.31 13.93 -9.46
N CYS A 171 6.36 14.39 -10.71
CA CYS A 171 5.52 15.47 -11.22
C CYS A 171 4.58 14.89 -12.29
N VAL A 172 3.27 15.08 -12.12
CA VAL A 172 2.28 14.69 -13.13
C VAL A 172 1.93 15.91 -13.98
N ILE A 173 2.03 15.76 -15.30
CA ILE A 173 1.57 16.74 -16.28
C ILE A 173 0.31 16.19 -16.94
N ILE A 174 -0.80 16.90 -16.82
CA ILE A 174 -2.07 16.51 -17.45
C ILE A 174 -2.41 17.47 -18.58
N SER A 175 -2.55 16.93 -19.80
CA SER A 175 -2.98 17.66 -20.99
C SER A 175 -4.41 17.26 -21.39
N GLY A 176 -5.26 18.26 -21.66
CA GLY A 176 -6.66 18.04 -22.01
C GLY A 176 -7.31 19.21 -22.74
N ARG A 177 -8.54 18.98 -23.24
CA ARG A 177 -9.35 20.02 -23.92
C ARG A 177 -10.03 20.97 -22.94
N SER A 178 -10.37 20.46 -21.77
CA SER A 178 -10.97 21.17 -20.65
C SER A 178 -10.13 20.96 -19.39
N LEU A 179 -10.38 21.77 -18.37
CA LEU A 179 -9.86 21.49 -17.04
C LEU A 179 -10.50 20.18 -16.53
N PRO A 180 -9.73 19.16 -16.14
CA PRO A 180 -10.31 17.92 -15.60
C PRO A 180 -11.16 18.18 -14.35
N PRO A 181 -12.11 17.32 -13.98
CA PRO A 181 -12.89 17.48 -12.76
C PRO A 181 -12.18 16.88 -11.53
N LEU A 182 -10.94 17.31 -11.24
CA LEU A 182 -10.12 16.85 -10.10
C LEU A 182 -10.24 17.80 -8.90
N GLU A 183 -9.84 17.32 -7.72
CA GLU A 183 -9.79 18.11 -6.49
C GLU A 183 -8.55 19.03 -6.44
N TYR A 184 -8.67 20.22 -7.02
CA TYR A 184 -7.55 21.17 -7.09
C TYR A 184 -7.30 21.97 -5.82
N VAL A 185 -8.35 22.23 -5.02
CA VAL A 185 -8.29 23.14 -3.87
C VAL A 185 -7.18 22.77 -2.89
N PRO A 186 -7.00 21.49 -2.49
CA PRO A 186 -5.91 21.11 -1.59
C PRO A 186 -4.52 21.34 -2.21
N LEU A 187 -4.36 21.04 -3.51
CA LEU A 187 -3.09 21.18 -4.21
C LEU A 187 -2.72 22.66 -4.39
N VAL A 188 -3.68 23.51 -4.75
CA VAL A 188 -3.47 24.95 -4.90
C VAL A 188 -3.16 25.60 -3.55
N ALA A 189 -3.90 25.25 -2.49
CA ALA A 189 -3.65 25.76 -1.14
C ALA A 189 -2.24 25.43 -0.63
N ARG A 190 -1.70 24.26 -1.01
CA ARG A 190 -0.33 23.82 -0.68
C ARG A 190 0.73 24.26 -1.70
N GLN A 191 0.36 25.06 -2.70
CA GLN A 191 1.24 25.46 -3.81
C GLN A 191 1.85 24.27 -4.59
N GLN A 192 1.13 23.15 -4.66
CA GLN A 192 1.52 21.90 -5.32
C GLN A 192 0.96 21.74 -6.74
N ALA A 193 0.22 22.73 -7.25
CA ALA A 193 -0.27 22.75 -8.63
C ALA A 193 0.14 24.04 -9.37
N ALA A 194 0.35 23.93 -10.68
CA ALA A 194 0.48 25.03 -11.63
C ALA A 194 -0.33 24.73 -12.90
N GLY A 195 -0.69 25.75 -13.67
CA GLY A 195 -1.52 25.58 -14.86
C GLY A 195 -1.18 26.51 -16.01
N MET A 196 -1.36 26.02 -17.24
CA MET A 196 -1.36 26.80 -18.48
C MET A 196 -2.74 26.67 -19.14
N ASN A 197 -3.35 27.83 -19.36
CA ASN A 197 -4.61 27.97 -20.08
C ASN A 197 -4.35 28.33 -21.57
N GLU A 198 -5.44 28.47 -22.32
CA GLU A 198 -5.40 28.87 -23.73
C GLU A 198 -4.60 30.14 -23.96
N GLU A 199 -4.79 31.19 -23.15
CA GLU A 199 -4.11 32.49 -23.31
C GLU A 199 -2.59 32.35 -23.31
N ARG A 200 -2.05 31.55 -22.36
CA ARG A 200 -0.62 31.31 -22.29
C ARG A 200 -0.14 30.44 -23.46
N LEU A 201 -0.97 29.56 -24.01
CA LEU A 201 -0.63 28.71 -25.17
C LEU A 201 -0.76 29.42 -26.52
N ARG A 202 -1.38 30.60 -26.60
CA ARG A 202 -1.48 31.38 -27.86
C ARG A 202 -0.10 31.67 -28.45
N PHE A 203 0.05 31.49 -29.75
CA PHE A 203 1.28 31.87 -30.44
C PHE A 203 1.49 33.39 -30.35
N THR A 204 2.66 33.82 -29.88
CA THR A 204 3.03 35.23 -29.92
C THR A 204 3.39 35.66 -31.33
N ARG A 205 3.42 36.97 -31.60
CA ARG A 205 3.84 37.52 -32.89
C ARG A 205 5.20 36.96 -33.35
N GLU A 206 6.17 36.88 -32.45
CA GLU A 206 7.50 36.34 -32.72
C GLU A 206 7.45 34.82 -33.04
N GLU A 207 6.62 34.07 -32.33
CA GLU A 207 6.41 32.63 -32.56
C GLU A 207 5.71 32.39 -33.91
N VAL A 208 4.72 33.21 -34.29
CA VAL A 208 4.06 33.14 -35.61
C VAL A 208 5.06 33.40 -36.73
N GLU A 209 5.86 34.46 -36.59
CA GLU A 209 6.88 34.84 -37.57
C GLU A 209 7.93 33.72 -37.75
N ALA A 210 8.39 33.11 -36.64
CA ALA A 210 9.32 31.99 -36.67
C ALA A 210 8.70 30.73 -37.30
N LEU A 211 7.44 30.41 -36.98
CA LEU A 211 6.72 29.26 -37.54
C LEU A 211 6.55 29.39 -39.06
N VAL A 212 6.10 30.55 -39.54
CA VAL A 212 5.87 30.79 -40.99
C VAL A 212 7.20 30.74 -41.76
N ARG A 213 8.28 31.30 -41.21
CA ARG A 213 9.62 31.25 -41.83
C ARG A 213 10.17 29.83 -41.90
N SER A 214 10.03 29.05 -40.82
CA SER A 214 10.53 27.67 -40.77
C SER A 214 9.91 26.76 -41.85
N ARG A 215 8.71 27.12 -42.34
CA ARG A 215 7.96 26.35 -43.35
C ARG A 215 8.01 26.95 -44.76
N GLY A 216 8.96 27.86 -45.02
CA GLY A 216 9.16 28.45 -46.35
C GLY A 216 8.07 29.45 -46.77
N GLY A 217 7.40 30.10 -45.81
CA GLY A 217 6.41 31.14 -46.08
C GLY A 217 7.00 32.43 -46.68
N PRO A 218 6.15 33.38 -47.13
CA PRO A 218 6.57 34.62 -47.80
C PRO A 218 7.51 35.48 -46.94
N ALA A 219 8.35 36.30 -47.58
CA ALA A 219 9.25 37.24 -46.89
C ALA A 219 8.47 38.22 -45.99
N ALA A 220 9.08 38.60 -44.85
CA ALA A 220 8.43 39.34 -43.77
C ALA A 220 7.83 40.71 -44.15
N SER A 221 8.18 41.26 -45.31
CA SER A 221 7.60 42.50 -45.84
C SER A 221 6.20 42.33 -46.45
N ALA A 222 5.70 41.10 -46.63
CA ALA A 222 4.41 40.81 -47.29
C ALA A 222 3.30 40.34 -46.33
N VAL A 223 3.60 40.11 -45.05
CA VAL A 223 2.66 39.55 -44.06
C VAL A 223 2.72 40.36 -42.77
N ASP A 224 1.58 40.90 -42.34
CA ASP A 224 1.44 41.51 -41.01
C ASP A 224 1.23 40.40 -39.97
N PHE A 225 2.33 39.96 -39.34
CA PHE A 225 2.31 38.88 -38.34
C PHE A 225 1.56 39.26 -37.06
N GLU A 226 1.53 40.55 -36.72
CA GLU A 226 0.77 41.07 -35.58
C GLU A 226 -0.72 40.89 -35.85
N LYS A 227 -1.16 41.30 -37.05
CA LYS A 227 -2.53 41.11 -37.51
C LYS A 227 -2.89 39.63 -37.66
N LEU A 228 -1.99 38.79 -38.19
CA LEU A 228 -2.23 37.35 -38.35
C LEU A 228 -2.38 36.63 -37.00
N ALA A 229 -1.55 36.96 -36.01
CA ALA A 229 -1.66 36.43 -34.66
C ALA A 229 -2.98 36.88 -33.99
N ALA A 230 -3.37 38.15 -34.18
CA ALA A 230 -4.61 38.69 -33.65
C ALA A 230 -5.86 38.08 -34.32
N ASP A 231 -5.90 38.00 -35.66
CA ASP A 231 -7.03 37.49 -36.44
C ASP A 231 -7.24 35.96 -36.25
N THR A 232 -6.21 35.23 -35.82
CA THR A 232 -6.28 33.78 -35.52
C THR A 232 -6.29 33.46 -34.03
N GLU A 233 -6.29 34.49 -33.17
CA GLU A 233 -6.14 34.37 -31.72
C GLU A 233 -4.94 33.49 -31.28
N GLY A 234 -3.89 33.41 -32.09
CA GLY A 234 -2.72 32.56 -31.84
C GLY A 234 -2.97 31.05 -31.94
N TRP A 235 -4.07 30.62 -32.56
CA TRP A 235 -4.41 29.20 -32.79
C TRP A 235 -3.54 28.61 -33.91
N VAL A 236 -2.67 27.64 -33.60
CA VAL A 236 -1.65 27.18 -34.57
C VAL A 236 -2.27 26.57 -35.83
N THR A 237 -3.37 25.82 -35.71
CA THR A 237 -4.05 25.28 -36.90
C THR A 237 -4.63 26.41 -37.77
N GLY A 238 -5.19 27.46 -37.16
CA GLY A 238 -5.68 28.65 -37.88
C GLY A 238 -4.56 29.45 -38.54
N ILE A 239 -3.40 29.56 -37.88
CA ILE A 239 -2.19 30.17 -38.42
C ILE A 239 -1.67 29.36 -39.61
N LEU A 240 -1.59 28.03 -39.51
CA LEU A 240 -1.12 27.17 -40.58
C LEU A 240 -2.06 27.19 -41.80
N LEU A 241 -3.38 27.18 -41.57
CA LEU A 241 -4.38 27.32 -42.62
C LEU A 241 -4.28 28.71 -43.28
N SER A 242 -4.14 29.78 -42.49
CA SER A 242 -3.98 31.15 -43.01
C SER A 242 -2.64 31.38 -43.73
N ALA A 243 -1.55 30.78 -43.26
CA ALA A 243 -0.22 30.88 -43.87
C ALA A 243 -0.13 30.12 -45.20
N GLN A 244 -0.83 29.00 -45.35
CA GLN A 244 -0.99 28.31 -46.65
C GLN A 244 -1.83 29.14 -47.64
N LEU A 245 -2.82 29.90 -47.15
CA LEU A 245 -3.68 30.79 -47.95
C LEU A 245 -2.97 32.08 -48.40
N LEU A 246 -1.91 32.53 -47.72
CA LEU A 246 -1.09 33.66 -48.16
C LEU A 246 -0.32 33.39 -49.47
N GLY A 247 -0.25 32.14 -49.91
CA GLY A 247 0.18 31.77 -51.27
C GLY A 247 -0.94 31.87 -52.33
N GLY A 248 -2.21 32.08 -51.94
CA GLY A 248 -3.39 31.97 -52.80
C GLY A 248 -4.39 33.14 -52.79
N GLY A 249 -4.12 34.22 -52.04
CA GLY A 249 -4.83 35.50 -52.22
C GLY A 249 -6.22 35.67 -51.58
N VAL A 250 -6.51 35.01 -50.44
CA VAL A 250 -7.80 35.19 -49.72
C VAL A 250 -7.66 36.20 -48.57
N PRO A 251 -8.64 37.13 -48.34
CA PRO A 251 -8.53 38.17 -47.30
C PRO A 251 -8.62 37.66 -45.84
N PRO A 252 -7.79 38.18 -44.91
CA PRO A 252 -7.78 37.79 -43.49
C PRO A 252 -9.07 38.06 -42.70
N ASP A 253 -9.93 38.97 -43.17
CA ASP A 253 -11.10 39.42 -42.42
C ASP A 253 -12.23 38.37 -42.31
N MET A 254 -12.11 37.23 -43.00
CA MET A 254 -13.10 36.13 -42.99
C MET A 254 -13.14 35.36 -41.65
N PHE A 255 -12.08 35.44 -40.84
CA PHE A 255 -11.94 34.72 -39.57
C PHE A 255 -12.51 35.46 -38.35
N ARG A 256 -12.95 36.74 -38.50
CA ARG A 256 -13.42 37.58 -37.37
C ARG A 256 -14.84 37.31 -36.88
N ALA A 257 -15.64 36.48 -37.56
CA ALA A 257 -17.09 36.47 -37.35
C ALA A 257 -17.71 35.05 -37.29
N ARG A 258 -17.32 34.22 -36.31
CA ARG A 258 -18.12 33.13 -35.68
C ARG A 258 -17.23 32.29 -34.74
N LYS A 259 -17.82 31.66 -33.72
CA LYS A 259 -17.10 30.77 -32.76
C LYS A 259 -16.20 29.79 -33.53
N ALA A 260 -14.94 29.68 -33.11
CA ALA A 260 -13.86 28.95 -33.79
C ALA A 260 -14.18 27.49 -34.20
N GLY A 261 -15.17 26.84 -33.60
CA GLY A 261 -15.62 25.50 -34.00
C GLY A 261 -16.40 25.45 -35.34
N SER A 262 -17.34 26.37 -35.59
CA SER A 262 -18.24 26.23 -36.75
C SER A 262 -17.59 26.60 -38.09
N LEU A 263 -16.61 27.52 -38.08
CA LEU A 263 -15.87 27.93 -39.27
C LEU A 263 -14.91 26.83 -39.77
N VAL A 264 -14.35 26.05 -38.84
CA VAL A 264 -13.45 24.93 -39.16
C VAL A 264 -14.25 23.76 -39.69
N ASP A 265 -15.43 23.48 -39.14
CA ASP A 265 -16.35 22.48 -39.68
C ASP A 265 -16.83 22.86 -41.09
N ASP A 266 -17.22 24.12 -41.30
CA ASP A 266 -17.65 24.63 -42.61
C ASP A 266 -16.49 24.62 -43.63
N PHE A 267 -15.26 24.94 -43.23
CA PHE A 267 -14.08 24.87 -44.11
C PHE A 267 -13.64 23.44 -44.40
N LEU A 268 -13.47 22.60 -43.37
CA LEU A 268 -13.11 21.19 -43.54
C LEU A 268 -14.14 20.46 -44.39
N ALA A 269 -15.43 20.81 -44.25
CA ALA A 269 -16.49 20.32 -45.10
C ALA A 269 -16.39 20.85 -46.53
N ASN A 270 -16.40 22.17 -46.74
CA ASN A 270 -16.62 22.78 -48.06
C ASN A 270 -15.33 22.90 -48.90
N GLU A 271 -14.17 23.12 -48.25
CA GLU A 271 -12.91 23.44 -48.91
C GLU A 271 -11.92 22.27 -48.93
N VAL A 272 -12.00 21.35 -47.95
CA VAL A 272 -11.15 20.15 -47.89
C VAL A 272 -11.91 18.92 -48.38
N LEU A 273 -13.01 18.55 -47.73
CA LEU A 273 -13.73 17.30 -47.99
C LEU A 273 -14.54 17.34 -49.30
N ASP A 274 -15.28 18.43 -49.56
CA ASP A 274 -16.12 18.57 -50.76
C ASP A 274 -15.31 18.79 -52.05
N ARG A 275 -14.04 19.17 -51.93
CA ARG A 275 -13.09 19.25 -53.06
C ARG A 275 -12.42 17.93 -53.43
N GLN A 276 -12.63 16.87 -52.64
CA GLN A 276 -12.05 15.56 -52.96
C GLN A 276 -12.87 14.80 -54.00
N PRO A 277 -12.24 13.89 -54.76
CA PRO A 277 -12.95 12.93 -55.59
C PRO A 277 -14.03 12.20 -54.79
N GLU A 278 -15.19 11.93 -55.40
CA GLU A 278 -16.32 11.32 -54.71
C GLU A 278 -15.97 9.98 -54.05
N SER A 279 -15.12 9.18 -54.69
CA SER A 279 -14.61 7.91 -54.17
C SER A 279 -13.82 8.08 -52.87
N LEU A 280 -12.89 9.04 -52.82
CA LEU A 280 -12.06 9.31 -51.66
C LEU A 280 -12.88 9.94 -50.53
N ARG A 281 -13.76 10.91 -50.85
CA ARG A 281 -14.67 11.53 -49.88
C ARG A 281 -15.56 10.48 -49.20
N ARG A 282 -16.14 9.57 -49.99
CA ARG A 282 -16.99 8.49 -49.48
C ARG A 282 -16.19 7.51 -48.62
N PHE A 283 -15.00 7.11 -49.08
CA PHE A 283 -14.10 6.26 -48.31
C PHE A 283 -13.79 6.89 -46.94
N MET A 284 -13.42 8.17 -46.90
CA MET A 284 -13.07 8.87 -45.67
C MET A 284 -14.25 8.93 -44.69
N MET A 285 -15.45 9.23 -45.20
CA MET A 285 -16.66 9.25 -44.38
C MET A 285 -17.01 7.87 -43.81
N GLU A 286 -16.98 6.81 -44.64
CA GLU A 286 -17.35 5.46 -44.22
C GLU A 286 -16.29 4.83 -43.31
N SER A 287 -15.00 5.05 -43.57
CA SER A 287 -13.89 4.48 -42.76
C SER A 287 -13.72 5.16 -41.41
N ALA A 288 -14.22 6.39 -41.23
CA ALA A 288 -14.20 7.11 -39.94
C ALA A 288 -14.96 6.37 -38.82
N VAL A 289 -15.82 5.40 -39.15
CA VAL A 289 -16.45 4.49 -38.18
C VAL A 289 -15.41 3.75 -37.34
N LEU A 290 -14.23 3.50 -37.90
CA LEU A 290 -13.09 2.85 -37.25
C LEU A 290 -12.15 3.91 -36.65
N PRO A 291 -11.77 3.81 -35.37
CA PRO A 291 -10.81 4.74 -34.75
C PRO A 291 -9.38 4.50 -35.26
N GLU A 292 -9.04 3.24 -35.51
CA GLU A 292 -7.79 2.81 -36.15
C GLU A 292 -8.13 2.05 -37.42
N MET A 293 -7.42 2.33 -38.51
CA MET A 293 -7.70 1.80 -39.83
C MET A 293 -6.53 0.97 -40.32
N GLU A 294 -6.69 -0.34 -40.28
CA GLU A 294 -5.87 -1.27 -41.04
C GLU A 294 -6.54 -1.53 -42.40
N PRO A 295 -5.79 -1.58 -43.51
CA PRO A 295 -6.38 -1.80 -44.83
C PRO A 295 -7.29 -3.03 -44.92
N ALA A 296 -6.88 -4.16 -44.33
CA ALA A 296 -7.67 -5.40 -44.34
C ALA A 296 -8.97 -5.28 -43.53
N MET A 297 -8.92 -4.55 -42.41
CA MET A 297 -10.10 -4.25 -41.60
C MET A 297 -11.05 -3.32 -42.35
N CYS A 298 -10.53 -2.27 -42.98
CA CYS A 298 -11.32 -1.39 -43.83
C CYS A 298 -11.97 -2.15 -44.98
N ASP A 299 -11.24 -3.04 -45.66
CA ASP A 299 -11.80 -3.84 -46.76
C ASP A 299 -12.95 -4.74 -46.28
N ALA A 300 -12.81 -5.39 -45.13
CA ALA A 300 -13.86 -6.20 -44.53
C ALA A 300 -15.08 -5.36 -44.08
N VAL A 301 -14.82 -4.26 -43.37
CA VAL A 301 -15.88 -3.44 -42.77
C VAL A 301 -16.56 -2.52 -43.78
N LEU A 302 -15.89 -2.05 -44.84
CA LEU A 302 -16.47 -1.21 -45.88
C LEU A 302 -17.01 -2.02 -47.09
N GLU A 303 -16.64 -3.30 -47.20
CA GLU A 303 -16.85 -4.19 -48.36
C GLU A 303 -16.13 -3.67 -49.61
N ARG A 304 -14.82 -3.45 -49.48
CA ARG A 304 -13.96 -2.94 -50.55
C ARG A 304 -12.66 -3.75 -50.64
N ARG A 305 -11.80 -3.42 -51.60
CA ARG A 305 -10.48 -4.05 -51.81
C ARG A 305 -9.35 -3.05 -52.09
N ASP A 306 -9.67 -1.76 -52.09
CA ASP A 306 -8.78 -0.66 -52.45
C ASP A 306 -8.46 0.25 -51.25
N SER A 307 -8.76 -0.19 -50.02
CA SER A 307 -8.55 0.64 -48.82
C SER A 307 -7.09 1.04 -48.61
N ALA A 308 -6.14 0.16 -48.97
CA ALA A 308 -4.70 0.46 -48.90
C ALA A 308 -4.27 1.58 -49.87
N GLU A 309 -4.93 1.70 -51.02
CA GLU A 309 -4.67 2.78 -51.98
C GLU A 309 -5.32 4.08 -51.50
N MET A 310 -6.56 4.02 -51.02
CA MET A 310 -7.30 5.18 -50.51
C MET A 310 -6.63 5.83 -49.28
N LEU A 311 -6.11 5.02 -48.34
CA LEU A 311 -5.39 5.55 -47.17
C LEU A 311 -4.08 6.24 -47.57
N ARG A 312 -3.33 5.67 -48.52
CA ARG A 312 -2.11 6.29 -49.06
C ARG A 312 -2.40 7.55 -49.86
N ASP A 313 -3.48 7.57 -50.65
CA ASP A 313 -3.90 8.77 -51.37
C ASP A 313 -4.29 9.88 -50.38
N ALA A 314 -5.07 9.56 -49.33
CA ALA A 314 -5.43 10.51 -48.28
C ALA A 314 -4.22 11.07 -47.51
N GLU A 315 -3.25 10.22 -47.17
CA GLU A 315 -2.00 10.61 -46.51
C GLU A 315 -1.12 11.49 -47.43
N SER A 316 -0.93 11.11 -48.70
CA SER A 316 -0.12 11.88 -49.66
C SER A 316 -0.69 13.28 -49.93
N ARG A 317 -2.01 13.41 -49.92
CA ARG A 317 -2.76 14.67 -50.04
C ARG A 317 -2.82 15.46 -48.73
N ARG A 318 -2.22 14.94 -47.65
CA ARG A 318 -2.17 15.54 -46.31
C ARG A 318 -3.57 15.84 -45.75
N LEU A 319 -4.55 14.97 -46.02
CA LEU A 319 -5.95 15.13 -45.61
C LEU A 319 -6.20 14.71 -44.15
N PHE A 320 -5.35 15.16 -43.24
CA PHE A 320 -5.46 14.89 -41.80
C PHE A 320 -5.47 13.39 -41.46
N VAL A 321 -4.75 12.58 -42.25
CA VAL A 321 -4.47 11.16 -42.01
C VAL A 321 -3.00 11.02 -41.66
N THR A 322 -2.71 10.20 -40.65
CA THR A 322 -1.34 9.86 -40.24
C THR A 322 -1.18 8.36 -40.12
N SER A 323 -0.09 7.80 -40.65
CA SER A 323 0.34 6.43 -40.30
C SER A 323 0.85 6.39 -38.85
N VAL A 324 0.49 5.34 -38.11
CA VAL A 324 0.90 5.11 -36.71
C VAL A 324 1.73 3.83 -36.64
N GLY A 325 2.89 3.88 -35.98
CA GLY A 325 3.80 2.75 -35.76
C GLY A 325 4.98 2.66 -36.75
N ASP A 326 6.03 1.92 -36.36
CA ASP A 326 7.27 1.72 -37.15
C ASP A 326 7.05 0.93 -38.45
N ASP A 327 5.92 0.21 -38.57
CA ASP A 327 5.60 -0.62 -39.73
C ASP A 327 4.76 0.11 -40.79
N HIS A 328 4.29 1.33 -40.51
CA HIS A 328 3.40 2.13 -41.37
C HIS A 328 2.14 1.38 -41.86
N ARG A 329 1.60 0.42 -41.07
CA ARG A 329 0.45 -0.40 -41.50
C ARG A 329 -0.90 0.09 -40.99
N THR A 330 -0.92 0.93 -39.97
CA THR A 330 -2.15 1.41 -39.33
C THR A 330 -2.29 2.91 -39.54
N TYR A 331 -3.50 3.36 -39.87
CA TYR A 331 -3.81 4.76 -40.15
C TYR A 331 -4.81 5.30 -39.13
N GLN A 332 -4.69 6.59 -38.81
CA GLN A 332 -5.65 7.31 -37.99
C GLN A 332 -6.01 8.64 -38.64
N TYR A 333 -7.29 9.01 -38.56
CA TYR A 333 -7.73 10.38 -38.82
C TYR A 333 -7.42 11.23 -37.59
N HIS A 334 -7.05 12.49 -37.82
CA HIS A 334 -7.06 13.48 -36.75
C HIS A 334 -8.46 13.56 -36.11
N ASN A 335 -8.54 13.54 -34.78
CA ASN A 335 -9.80 13.41 -34.02
C ASN A 335 -10.91 14.39 -34.46
N LEU A 336 -10.57 15.67 -34.62
CA LEU A 336 -11.54 16.70 -35.05
C LEU A 336 -12.12 16.39 -36.45
N PHE A 337 -11.27 15.87 -37.34
CA PHE A 337 -11.68 15.54 -38.70
C PHE A 337 -12.52 14.26 -38.74
N ARG A 338 -12.20 13.27 -37.90
CA ARG A 338 -13.01 12.06 -37.72
C ARG A 338 -14.41 12.38 -37.20
N GLU A 339 -14.53 13.26 -36.19
CA GLU A 339 -15.82 13.70 -35.65
C GLU A 339 -16.69 14.35 -36.73
N LEU A 340 -16.12 15.22 -37.56
CA LEU A 340 -16.79 15.83 -38.71
C LEU A 340 -17.28 14.79 -39.73
N LEU A 341 -16.42 13.84 -40.11
CA LEU A 341 -16.73 12.77 -41.06
C LEU A 341 -17.92 11.92 -40.57
N LEU A 342 -17.91 11.53 -39.29
CA LEU A 342 -19.00 10.78 -38.66
C LEU A 342 -20.30 11.59 -38.57
N ALA A 343 -20.22 12.88 -38.22
CA ALA A 343 -21.38 13.76 -38.18
C ALA A 343 -22.03 13.88 -39.56
N ARG A 344 -21.22 14.03 -40.62
CA ARG A 344 -21.70 14.13 -42.01
C ARG A 344 -22.24 12.81 -42.53
N LEU A 345 -21.63 11.67 -42.19
CA LEU A 345 -22.16 10.36 -42.53
C LEU A 345 -23.51 10.11 -41.83
N ARG A 346 -23.63 10.46 -40.56
CA ARG A 346 -24.89 10.37 -39.80
C ARG A 346 -25.98 11.26 -40.40
N ALA A 347 -25.65 12.49 -40.78
CA ALA A 347 -26.61 13.43 -41.38
C ALA A 347 -27.02 13.04 -42.81
N SER A 348 -26.09 12.51 -43.60
CA SER A 348 -26.35 12.17 -45.01
C SER A 348 -26.97 10.78 -45.19
N HIS A 349 -26.51 9.76 -44.45
CA HIS A 349 -26.92 8.36 -44.62
C HIS A 349 -26.86 7.56 -43.31
N ALA A 350 -27.75 7.88 -42.35
CA ALA A 350 -27.84 7.15 -41.08
C ALA A 350 -27.97 5.61 -41.19
N PRO A 351 -28.74 5.03 -42.14
CA PRO A 351 -28.82 3.56 -42.28
C PRO A 351 -27.48 2.93 -42.68
N ARG A 352 -26.64 3.64 -43.46
CA ARG A 352 -25.32 3.14 -43.85
C ARG A 352 -24.36 3.14 -42.66
N LEU A 353 -24.42 4.16 -41.80
CA LEU A 353 -23.64 4.19 -40.56
C LEU A 353 -23.97 2.99 -39.65
N LEU A 354 -25.26 2.68 -39.46
CA LEU A 354 -25.68 1.52 -38.66
C LEU A 354 -25.15 0.21 -39.26
N ALA A 355 -25.29 0.02 -40.58
CA ALA A 355 -24.76 -1.17 -41.26
C ALA A 355 -23.22 -1.30 -41.11
N LEU A 356 -22.50 -0.19 -41.20
CA LEU A 356 -21.05 -0.16 -40.98
C LEU A 356 -20.69 -0.52 -39.53
N GLN A 357 -21.46 -0.02 -38.55
CA GLN A 357 -21.27 -0.35 -37.14
C GLN A 357 -21.55 -1.83 -36.87
N THR A 358 -22.60 -2.43 -37.45
CA THR A 358 -22.88 -3.87 -37.34
C THR A 358 -21.72 -4.71 -37.89
N ARG A 359 -21.22 -4.39 -39.09
CA ARG A 359 -20.08 -5.12 -39.68
C ARG A 359 -18.78 -4.94 -38.89
N ALA A 360 -18.55 -3.74 -38.35
CA ALA A 360 -17.43 -3.52 -37.43
C ALA A 360 -17.56 -4.40 -36.19
N ALA A 361 -18.77 -4.49 -35.62
CA ALA A 361 -19.04 -5.35 -34.46
C ALA A 361 -18.79 -6.83 -34.77
N GLU A 362 -19.27 -7.33 -35.92
CA GLU A 362 -19.05 -8.71 -36.38
C GLU A 362 -17.56 -9.00 -36.59
N TRP A 363 -16.82 -8.06 -37.19
CA TRP A 363 -15.38 -8.21 -37.39
C TRP A 363 -14.64 -8.27 -36.05
N PHE A 364 -14.95 -7.37 -35.11
CA PHE A 364 -14.33 -7.39 -33.78
C PHE A 364 -14.67 -8.67 -33.00
N ALA A 365 -15.92 -9.15 -33.09
CA ALA A 365 -16.32 -10.42 -32.48
C ALA A 365 -15.54 -11.60 -33.07
N ALA A 366 -15.37 -11.65 -34.40
CA ALA A 366 -14.61 -12.71 -35.08
C ALA A 366 -13.10 -12.69 -34.75
N ASN A 367 -12.56 -11.53 -34.37
CA ASN A 367 -11.16 -11.35 -33.99
C ASN A 367 -10.93 -11.36 -32.46
N GLY A 368 -11.94 -11.72 -31.66
CA GLY A 368 -11.80 -11.86 -30.20
C GLY A 368 -11.74 -10.54 -29.41
N VAL A 369 -12.14 -9.42 -30.01
CA VAL A 369 -12.18 -8.10 -29.35
C VAL A 369 -13.59 -7.81 -28.84
N SER A 370 -14.00 -8.54 -27.80
CA SER A 370 -15.40 -8.60 -27.35
C SER A 370 -15.95 -7.26 -26.84
N GLU A 371 -15.12 -6.43 -26.21
CA GLU A 371 -15.54 -5.11 -25.71
C GLU A 371 -15.91 -4.14 -26.83
N ALA A 372 -15.07 -4.08 -27.88
CA ALA A 372 -15.37 -3.31 -29.08
C ALA A 372 -16.63 -3.85 -29.76
N ALA A 373 -16.76 -5.17 -29.89
CA ALA A 373 -17.93 -5.80 -30.49
C ALA A 373 -19.25 -5.42 -29.78
N VAL A 374 -19.30 -5.54 -28.44
CA VAL A 374 -20.47 -5.13 -27.65
C VAL A 374 -20.79 -3.65 -27.86
N THR A 375 -19.77 -2.79 -27.83
CA THR A 375 -19.93 -1.34 -28.03
C THR A 375 -20.54 -1.01 -29.41
N TYR A 376 -20.04 -1.64 -30.48
CA TYR A 376 -20.55 -1.41 -31.84
C TYR A 376 -21.94 -2.01 -32.05
N PHE A 377 -22.26 -3.20 -31.50
CA PHE A 377 -23.63 -3.74 -31.56
C PHE A 377 -24.63 -2.85 -30.81
N VAL A 378 -24.28 -2.35 -29.63
CA VAL A 378 -25.11 -1.39 -28.88
C VAL A 378 -25.31 -0.10 -29.69
N ALA A 379 -24.25 0.43 -30.29
CA ALA A 379 -24.32 1.63 -31.13
C ALA A 379 -25.19 1.44 -32.40
N ALA A 380 -25.19 0.22 -32.96
CA ALA A 380 -26.02 -0.16 -34.10
C ALA A 380 -27.50 -0.45 -33.71
N GLY A 381 -27.82 -0.52 -32.41
CA GLY A 381 -29.15 -0.89 -31.90
C GLY A 381 -29.41 -2.40 -31.85
N GLU A 382 -28.41 -3.23 -32.13
CA GLU A 382 -28.48 -4.69 -32.19
C GLU A 382 -28.32 -5.31 -30.79
N MET A 383 -29.23 -4.96 -29.88
CA MET A 383 -29.13 -5.32 -28.45
C MET A 383 -29.07 -6.82 -28.18
N ALA A 384 -29.73 -7.64 -29.01
CA ALA A 384 -29.72 -9.09 -28.83
C ALA A 384 -28.33 -9.71 -29.13
N GLN A 385 -27.65 -9.22 -30.17
CA GLN A 385 -26.29 -9.66 -30.50
C GLN A 385 -25.27 -9.14 -29.50
N ALA A 386 -25.41 -7.87 -29.07
CA ALA A 386 -24.58 -7.31 -28.00
C ALA A 386 -24.67 -8.15 -26.72
N ALA A 387 -25.91 -8.50 -26.31
CA ALA A 387 -26.14 -9.32 -25.12
C ALA A 387 -25.53 -10.72 -25.25
N LYS A 388 -25.64 -11.34 -26.43
CA LYS A 388 -25.04 -12.66 -26.68
C LYS A 388 -23.51 -12.62 -26.56
N VAL A 389 -22.85 -11.69 -27.24
CA VAL A 389 -21.38 -11.56 -27.19
C VAL A 389 -20.91 -11.27 -25.76
N ALA A 390 -21.62 -10.40 -25.03
CA ALA A 390 -21.31 -10.11 -23.64
C ALA A 390 -21.48 -11.34 -22.73
N ASP A 391 -22.54 -12.12 -22.92
CA ASP A 391 -22.82 -13.34 -22.14
C ASP A 391 -21.75 -14.41 -22.36
N ASP A 392 -21.39 -14.66 -23.62
CA ASP A 392 -20.37 -15.65 -24.01
C ASP A 392 -19.00 -15.33 -23.40
N HIS A 393 -18.70 -14.03 -23.20
CA HIS A 393 -17.42 -13.57 -22.65
C HIS A 393 -17.48 -13.18 -21.17
N ALA A 394 -18.63 -13.22 -20.51
CA ALA A 394 -18.79 -12.72 -19.15
C ALA A 394 -17.85 -13.40 -18.15
N ARG A 395 -17.67 -14.72 -18.28
CA ARG A 395 -16.73 -15.49 -17.45
C ARG A 395 -15.29 -15.06 -17.66
N SER A 396 -14.87 -14.87 -18.92
CA SER A 396 -13.50 -14.44 -19.24
C SER A 396 -13.19 -13.06 -18.65
N MET A 397 -14.18 -12.16 -18.63
CA MET A 397 -14.04 -10.83 -18.03
C MET A 397 -13.85 -10.91 -16.51
N ILE A 398 -14.55 -11.81 -15.81
CA ILE A 398 -14.29 -12.03 -14.38
C ILE A 398 -12.90 -12.61 -14.13
N VAL A 399 -12.49 -13.61 -14.90
CA VAL A 399 -11.17 -14.24 -14.73
C VAL A 399 -10.04 -13.25 -15.04
N ALA A 400 -10.23 -12.37 -16.01
CA ALA A 400 -9.32 -11.27 -16.35
C ALA A 400 -9.45 -10.07 -15.39
N GLY A 401 -10.47 -10.05 -14.54
CA GLY A 401 -10.68 -8.99 -13.56
C GLY A 401 -11.35 -7.72 -14.07
N HIS A 402 -11.92 -7.74 -15.27
CA HIS A 402 -12.55 -6.60 -15.93
C HIS A 402 -13.98 -6.38 -15.39
N PHE A 403 -14.09 -6.09 -14.09
CA PHE A 403 -15.38 -5.96 -13.40
C PHE A 403 -16.17 -4.72 -13.84
N SER A 404 -15.48 -3.63 -14.14
CA SER A 404 -16.05 -2.39 -14.67
C SER A 404 -16.69 -2.59 -16.05
N THR A 405 -16.04 -3.36 -16.93
CA THR A 405 -16.57 -3.73 -18.25
C THR A 405 -17.88 -4.51 -18.09
N LEU A 406 -17.95 -5.44 -17.12
CA LEU A 406 -19.20 -6.14 -16.81
C LEU A 406 -20.29 -5.21 -16.27
N GLN A 407 -19.95 -4.23 -15.42
CA GLN A 407 -20.89 -3.21 -14.97
C GLN A 407 -21.39 -2.33 -16.13
N GLN A 408 -20.49 -1.94 -17.02
CA GLN A 408 -20.81 -1.14 -18.20
C GLN A 408 -21.70 -1.91 -19.16
N TRP A 409 -21.36 -3.16 -19.46
CA TRP A 409 -22.21 -4.06 -20.24
C TRP A 409 -23.58 -4.21 -19.59
N ALA A 410 -23.66 -4.50 -18.29
CA ALA A 410 -24.93 -4.61 -17.58
C ALA A 410 -25.79 -3.35 -17.72
N LYS A 411 -25.19 -2.15 -17.67
CA LYS A 411 -25.89 -0.87 -17.87
C LYS A 411 -26.36 -0.68 -19.32
N GLN A 412 -25.51 -0.96 -20.30
CA GLN A 412 -25.84 -0.83 -21.72
C GLN A 412 -26.90 -1.84 -22.18
N LEU A 413 -26.84 -3.06 -21.63
CA LEU A 413 -27.66 -4.19 -22.02
C LEU A 413 -28.98 -4.29 -21.23
N MET A 414 -29.29 -3.36 -20.33
CA MET A 414 -30.55 -3.38 -19.57
C MET A 414 -31.81 -3.69 -20.41
N PRO A 415 -31.99 -3.12 -21.64
CA PRO A 415 -33.14 -3.46 -22.48
C PRO A 415 -33.20 -4.93 -22.94
N ALA A 416 -32.04 -5.61 -22.97
CA ALA A 416 -31.87 -7.00 -23.37
C ALA A 416 -31.27 -7.86 -22.25
N ALA A 417 -31.46 -7.48 -20.98
CA ALA A 417 -30.79 -8.08 -19.82
C ALA A 417 -30.97 -9.61 -19.75
N LEU A 418 -32.19 -10.09 -20.03
CA LEU A 418 -32.54 -11.51 -20.03
C LEU A 418 -31.79 -12.35 -21.07
N ASN A 419 -31.17 -11.70 -22.07
CA ASN A 419 -30.34 -12.35 -23.07
C ASN A 419 -28.86 -12.44 -22.63
N ALA A 420 -28.49 -11.91 -21.46
CA ALA A 420 -27.13 -11.97 -20.92
C ALA A 420 -27.08 -12.41 -19.43
N PRO A 421 -27.70 -13.55 -19.06
CA PRO A 421 -27.82 -13.96 -17.66
C PRO A 421 -26.49 -14.17 -16.93
N HIS A 422 -25.41 -14.58 -17.60
CA HIS A 422 -24.10 -14.74 -16.98
C HIS A 422 -23.50 -13.40 -16.56
N VAL A 423 -23.69 -12.33 -17.34
CA VAL A 423 -23.25 -10.98 -16.97
C VAL A 423 -23.83 -10.61 -15.61
N TYR A 424 -25.14 -10.80 -15.41
CA TYR A 424 -25.81 -10.46 -14.16
C TYR A 424 -25.51 -11.45 -13.02
N LEU A 425 -25.33 -12.75 -13.29
CA LEU A 425 -24.90 -13.73 -12.28
C LEU A 425 -23.53 -13.37 -11.70
N TYR A 426 -22.57 -13.06 -12.56
CA TYR A 426 -21.22 -12.69 -12.13
C TYR A 426 -21.20 -11.31 -11.48
N LEU A 427 -21.95 -10.35 -12.01
CA LEU A 427 -22.10 -9.05 -11.38
C LEU A 427 -22.65 -9.17 -9.95
N ALA A 428 -23.69 -9.99 -9.77
CA ALA A 428 -24.26 -10.30 -8.47
C ALA A 428 -23.19 -10.82 -7.50
N LYS A 429 -22.50 -11.93 -7.86
CA LYS A 429 -21.46 -12.57 -7.01
C LYS A 429 -20.43 -11.58 -6.46
N MET A 430 -20.15 -10.50 -7.20
CA MET A 430 -19.18 -9.48 -6.86
C MET A 430 -19.78 -8.30 -6.07
N GLN A 431 -21.06 -8.00 -6.27
CA GLN A 431 -21.79 -6.92 -5.58
C GLN A 431 -22.30 -7.33 -4.19
N GLY A 432 -22.43 -8.63 -3.91
CA GLY A 432 -23.08 -9.16 -2.70
C GLY A 432 -22.55 -8.61 -1.37
N ASP A 433 -21.25 -8.29 -1.30
CA ASP A 433 -20.61 -7.75 -0.10
C ASP A 433 -20.80 -6.23 0.07
N VAL A 434 -21.15 -5.52 -1.00
CA VAL A 434 -21.20 -4.04 -1.06
C VAL A 434 -22.63 -3.49 -1.10
N ASP A 435 -23.49 -4.05 -1.96
CA ASP A 435 -24.89 -3.63 -2.13
C ASP A 435 -25.79 -4.84 -2.39
N GLN A 436 -26.38 -5.35 -1.31
CA GLN A 436 -27.26 -6.52 -1.33
C GLN A 436 -28.50 -6.32 -2.24
N SER A 437 -29.04 -5.11 -2.29
CA SER A 437 -30.24 -4.83 -3.09
C SER A 437 -29.92 -4.79 -4.58
N ALA A 438 -28.73 -4.31 -4.95
CA ALA A 438 -28.24 -4.41 -6.34
C ALA A 438 -27.92 -5.86 -6.72
N ALA A 439 -27.31 -6.60 -5.80
CA ALA A 439 -26.89 -7.96 -6.04
C ALA A 439 -28.11 -8.90 -6.22
N GLU A 440 -29.15 -8.78 -5.39
CA GLU A 440 -30.39 -9.57 -5.55
C GLU A 440 -31.11 -9.24 -6.86
N ARG A 441 -31.22 -7.96 -7.24
CA ARG A 441 -31.80 -7.56 -8.55
C ARG A 441 -31.04 -8.19 -9.73
N SER A 442 -29.72 -8.30 -9.62
CA SER A 442 -28.90 -8.95 -10.64
C SER A 442 -29.14 -10.46 -10.68
N LEU A 443 -29.30 -11.12 -9.53
CA LEU A 443 -29.67 -12.54 -9.47
C LEU A 443 -31.08 -12.81 -10.03
N GLU A 444 -32.05 -11.92 -9.79
CA GLU A 444 -33.39 -12.03 -10.38
C GLU A 444 -33.35 -11.96 -11.91
N LEU A 445 -32.56 -11.04 -12.48
CA LEU A 445 -32.37 -10.94 -13.93
C LEU A 445 -31.67 -12.17 -14.52
N ALA A 446 -30.64 -12.67 -13.83
CA ALA A 446 -29.94 -13.89 -14.22
C ALA A 446 -30.87 -15.11 -14.21
N GLU A 447 -31.65 -15.29 -13.14
CA GLU A 447 -32.61 -16.39 -12.98
C GLU A 447 -33.66 -16.38 -14.09
N GLN A 448 -34.27 -15.22 -14.36
CA GLN A 448 -35.25 -15.06 -15.44
C GLN A 448 -34.63 -15.36 -16.81
N GLY A 449 -33.39 -14.91 -17.05
CA GLY A 449 -32.67 -15.18 -18.29
C GLY A 449 -32.35 -16.66 -18.49
N PHE A 450 -31.85 -17.34 -17.46
CA PHE A 450 -31.60 -18.79 -17.50
C PHE A 450 -32.90 -19.59 -17.65
N ALA A 451 -33.97 -19.21 -16.95
CA ALA A 451 -35.29 -19.83 -17.07
C ALA A 451 -35.84 -19.72 -18.51
N ARG A 452 -35.69 -18.55 -19.14
CA ARG A 452 -36.10 -18.34 -20.54
C ARG A 452 -35.32 -19.22 -21.52
N ARG A 453 -34.05 -19.50 -21.23
CA ARG A 453 -33.19 -20.38 -22.03
C ARG A 453 -33.37 -21.87 -21.72
N GLY A 454 -34.14 -22.22 -20.69
CA GLY A 454 -34.22 -23.60 -20.19
C GLY A 454 -32.91 -24.11 -19.58
N ASP A 455 -32.01 -23.20 -19.18
CA ASP A 455 -30.71 -23.54 -18.59
C ASP A 455 -30.88 -23.85 -17.10
N THR A 456 -31.03 -25.13 -16.79
CA THR A 456 -31.14 -25.61 -15.41
C THR A 456 -29.83 -25.44 -14.64
N ALA A 457 -28.68 -25.53 -15.29
CA ALA A 457 -27.39 -25.37 -14.63
C ALA A 457 -27.17 -23.94 -14.15
N GLY A 458 -27.45 -22.94 -15.00
CA GLY A 458 -27.36 -21.54 -14.63
C GLY A 458 -28.30 -21.14 -13.48
N ARG A 459 -29.49 -21.75 -13.42
CA ARG A 459 -30.42 -21.56 -12.28
C ARG A 459 -29.85 -22.10 -10.96
N LEU A 460 -29.22 -23.27 -10.99
CA LEU A 460 -28.53 -23.81 -9.81
C LEU A 460 -27.37 -22.90 -9.38
N ASP A 461 -26.62 -22.32 -10.32
CA ASP A 461 -25.54 -21.39 -9.99
C ASP A 461 -26.07 -20.09 -9.33
N VAL A 462 -27.29 -19.65 -9.64
CA VAL A 462 -27.99 -18.56 -8.95
C VAL A 462 -28.34 -18.97 -7.51
N ASP A 463 -28.93 -20.15 -7.31
CA ASP A 463 -29.29 -20.66 -5.97
C ASP A 463 -28.06 -20.79 -5.08
N LEU A 464 -26.94 -21.24 -5.63
CA LEU A 464 -25.67 -21.31 -4.91
C LEU A 464 -25.11 -19.93 -4.57
N ALA A 465 -25.24 -18.93 -5.46
CA ALA A 465 -24.86 -17.56 -5.14
C ALA A 465 -25.70 -17.00 -3.96
N ARG A 466 -27.02 -17.22 -3.96
CA ARG A 466 -27.91 -16.86 -2.83
C ARG A 466 -27.55 -17.62 -1.56
N SER A 467 -27.24 -18.91 -1.67
CA SER A 467 -26.82 -19.76 -0.55
C SER A 467 -25.55 -19.22 0.13
N TRP A 468 -24.54 -18.86 -0.66
CA TRP A 468 -23.29 -18.27 -0.16
C TRP A 468 -23.54 -16.98 0.64
N TRP A 469 -24.43 -16.10 0.16
CA TRP A 469 -24.75 -14.86 0.89
C TRP A 469 -25.61 -15.11 2.13
N ALA A 470 -26.51 -16.09 2.11
CA ALA A 470 -27.22 -16.51 3.31
C ALA A 470 -26.24 -17.01 4.37
N TYR A 471 -25.30 -17.88 3.98
CA TYR A 471 -24.25 -18.39 4.85
C TYR A 471 -23.37 -17.26 5.43
N SER A 472 -22.91 -16.35 4.57
CA SER A 472 -22.07 -15.21 4.96
C SER A 472 -22.76 -14.24 5.93
N ARG A 473 -24.10 -14.23 5.99
CA ARG A 473 -24.91 -13.46 6.95
C ARG A 473 -25.21 -14.23 8.24
N GLY A 474 -24.80 -15.49 8.33
CA GLY A 474 -25.14 -16.39 9.42
C GLY A 474 -26.54 -16.99 9.34
N ASP A 475 -27.26 -16.81 8.22
CA ASP A 475 -28.55 -17.47 7.99
C ASP A 475 -28.34 -18.87 7.41
N ILE A 476 -27.89 -19.78 8.28
CA ILE A 476 -27.50 -21.14 7.90
C ILE A 476 -28.70 -21.93 7.36
N ALA A 477 -29.91 -21.69 7.90
CA ALA A 477 -31.12 -22.38 7.46
C ALA A 477 -31.50 -22.01 6.02
N ALA A 478 -31.47 -20.72 5.68
CA ALA A 478 -31.73 -20.27 4.30
C ALA A 478 -30.64 -20.75 3.33
N ALA A 479 -29.38 -20.76 3.78
CA ALA A 479 -28.26 -21.27 2.96
C ALA A 479 -28.43 -22.76 2.62
N LEU A 480 -28.77 -23.57 3.63
CA LEU A 480 -28.98 -25.01 3.49
C LEU A 480 -30.18 -25.32 2.58
N ALA A 481 -31.29 -24.60 2.75
CA ALA A 481 -32.50 -24.77 1.95
C ALA A 481 -32.27 -24.57 0.44
N LEU A 482 -31.25 -23.80 0.06
CA LEU A 482 -30.87 -23.55 -1.33
C LEU A 482 -29.80 -24.56 -1.84
N ALA A 483 -28.73 -24.81 -1.06
CA ALA A 483 -27.62 -25.65 -1.53
C ALA A 483 -27.91 -27.15 -1.48
N GLU A 484 -28.67 -27.62 -0.48
CA GLU A 484 -28.97 -29.05 -0.28
C GLU A 484 -29.75 -29.69 -1.45
N PRO A 485 -30.84 -29.09 -1.97
CA PRO A 485 -31.52 -29.63 -3.15
C PRO A 485 -30.71 -29.43 -4.44
N ALA A 486 -29.86 -28.39 -4.51
CA ALA A 486 -29.06 -28.09 -5.70
C ALA A 486 -27.98 -29.14 -5.98
N ALA A 487 -27.37 -29.71 -4.92
CA ALA A 487 -26.29 -30.70 -5.06
C ALA A 487 -26.68 -31.95 -5.88
N PRO A 488 -27.72 -32.74 -5.52
CA PRO A 488 -28.11 -33.91 -6.30
C PRO A 488 -28.66 -33.56 -7.69
N GLN A 489 -29.28 -32.39 -7.86
CA GLN A 489 -29.75 -31.92 -9.17
C GLN A 489 -28.58 -31.64 -10.11
N ALA A 490 -27.53 -30.97 -9.63
CA ALA A 490 -26.33 -30.69 -10.40
C ALA A 490 -25.62 -31.98 -10.84
N VAL A 491 -25.58 -33.01 -9.98
CA VAL A 491 -25.07 -34.34 -10.33
C VAL A 491 -25.92 -34.97 -11.45
N ALA A 492 -27.25 -34.93 -11.34
CA ALA A 492 -28.16 -35.55 -12.30
C ALA A 492 -28.04 -34.94 -13.71
N ILE A 493 -27.71 -33.66 -13.82
CA ILE A 493 -27.49 -32.97 -15.10
C ILE A 493 -26.01 -32.97 -15.54
N GLY A 494 -25.13 -33.69 -14.84
CA GLY A 494 -23.71 -33.84 -15.21
C GLY A 494 -22.84 -32.59 -14.96
N ARG A 495 -23.27 -31.65 -14.13
CA ARG A 495 -22.55 -30.40 -13.81
C ARG A 495 -21.66 -30.58 -12.60
N VAL A 496 -20.51 -31.22 -12.81
CA VAL A 496 -19.56 -31.63 -11.75
C VAL A 496 -19.11 -30.47 -10.85
N ALA A 497 -18.68 -29.33 -11.42
CA ALA A 497 -18.23 -28.18 -10.62
C ALA A 497 -19.34 -27.58 -9.76
N THR A 498 -20.52 -27.35 -10.35
CA THR A 498 -21.70 -26.85 -9.62
C THR A 498 -22.10 -27.81 -8.49
N ALA A 499 -22.07 -29.13 -8.75
CA ALA A 499 -22.36 -30.14 -7.73
C ALA A 499 -21.35 -30.13 -6.57
N ALA A 500 -20.06 -30.01 -6.87
CA ALA A 500 -19.02 -29.95 -5.85
C ALA A 500 -19.15 -28.69 -4.98
N VAL A 501 -19.39 -27.52 -5.59
CA VAL A 501 -19.64 -26.27 -4.85
C VAL A 501 -20.89 -26.39 -3.96
N ALA A 502 -21.97 -27.01 -4.46
CA ALA A 502 -23.17 -27.25 -3.67
C ALA A 502 -22.88 -28.14 -2.46
N TYR A 503 -22.23 -29.30 -2.63
CA TYR A 503 -21.86 -30.17 -1.52
C TYR A 503 -20.94 -29.48 -0.51
N ARG A 504 -19.98 -28.68 -0.99
CA ARG A 504 -19.12 -27.86 -0.13
C ARG A 504 -19.93 -26.87 0.71
N TYR A 505 -20.91 -26.17 0.13
CA TYR A 505 -21.75 -25.22 0.87
C TYR A 505 -22.66 -25.88 1.89
N VAL A 506 -23.24 -27.05 1.57
CA VAL A 506 -23.95 -27.87 2.56
C VAL A 506 -22.98 -28.28 3.68
N GLY A 507 -21.75 -28.70 3.34
CA GLY A 507 -20.71 -29.04 4.31
C GLY A 507 -20.37 -27.87 5.25
N LEU A 508 -20.25 -26.65 4.71
CA LEU A 508 -20.02 -25.43 5.49
C LEU A 508 -21.19 -25.14 6.45
N CYS A 509 -22.43 -25.33 5.99
CA CYS A 509 -23.62 -25.17 6.82
C CYS A 509 -23.67 -26.21 7.95
N GLU A 510 -23.42 -27.48 7.64
CA GLU A 510 -23.37 -28.56 8.63
C GLU A 510 -22.24 -28.35 9.64
N THR A 511 -21.08 -27.85 9.19
CA THR A 511 -19.97 -27.45 10.07
C THR A 511 -20.42 -26.34 11.03
N ALA A 512 -21.14 -25.33 10.54
CA ALA A 512 -21.62 -24.22 11.38
C ALA A 512 -22.68 -24.65 12.42
N VAL A 513 -23.46 -25.71 12.14
CA VAL A 513 -24.46 -26.25 13.08
C VAL A 513 -23.86 -27.29 14.04
N GLY A 514 -22.64 -27.78 13.76
CA GLY A 514 -21.92 -28.76 14.59
C GLY A 514 -22.11 -30.22 14.16
N SER A 515 -22.72 -30.47 12.99
CA SER A 515 -22.94 -31.81 12.42
C SER A 515 -21.67 -32.32 11.69
N TYR A 516 -20.56 -32.45 12.40
CA TYR A 516 -19.25 -32.64 11.77
C TYR A 516 -19.10 -33.93 10.94
N SER A 517 -19.71 -35.05 11.37
CA SER A 517 -19.65 -36.31 10.60
C SER A 517 -20.30 -36.17 9.22
N ARG A 518 -21.42 -35.44 9.16
CA ARG A 518 -22.13 -35.16 7.90
C ARG A 518 -21.32 -34.18 7.04
N ALA A 519 -20.72 -33.16 7.66
CA ALA A 519 -19.85 -32.22 6.97
C ALA A 519 -18.64 -32.92 6.33
N GLU A 520 -17.97 -33.83 7.04
CA GLU A 520 -16.85 -34.62 6.49
C GLU A 520 -17.28 -35.40 5.25
N GLU A 521 -18.41 -36.11 5.33
CA GLU A 521 -18.95 -36.87 4.20
C GLU A 521 -19.19 -35.97 2.98
N LEU A 522 -19.78 -34.79 3.19
CA LEU A 522 -20.08 -33.83 2.14
C LEU A 522 -18.82 -33.24 1.49
N TYR A 523 -17.82 -32.86 2.29
CA TYR A 523 -16.54 -32.38 1.76
C TYR A 523 -15.81 -33.47 0.97
N ARG A 524 -15.79 -34.73 1.45
CA ARG A 524 -15.18 -35.84 0.71
C ARG A 524 -15.89 -36.11 -0.61
N ARG A 525 -17.23 -36.00 -0.65
CA ARG A 525 -18.01 -36.10 -1.91
C ARG A 525 -17.64 -34.97 -2.88
N ALA A 526 -17.52 -33.74 -2.40
CA ALA A 526 -17.09 -32.60 -3.21
C ALA A 526 -15.66 -32.78 -3.75
N ILE A 527 -14.72 -33.24 -2.92
CA ILE A 527 -13.34 -33.55 -3.30
C ILE A 527 -13.32 -34.63 -4.40
N ALA A 528 -14.03 -35.74 -4.21
CA ALA A 528 -14.08 -36.84 -5.19
C ALA A 528 -14.65 -36.41 -6.56
N LEU A 529 -15.55 -35.41 -6.59
CA LEU A 529 -16.05 -34.82 -7.83
C LEU A 529 -15.00 -33.93 -8.53
N LEU A 530 -14.12 -33.30 -7.78
CA LEU A 530 -13.13 -32.35 -8.29
C LEU A 530 -11.78 -32.99 -8.62
N GLU A 531 -11.46 -34.13 -8.01
CA GLU A 531 -10.26 -34.91 -8.28
C GLU A 531 -10.13 -35.25 -9.78
N GLY A 532 -8.94 -35.02 -10.35
CA GLY A 532 -8.68 -35.26 -11.76
C GLY A 532 -9.33 -34.27 -12.73
N THR A 533 -10.08 -33.27 -12.25
CA THR A 533 -10.68 -32.21 -13.07
C THR A 533 -9.78 -30.97 -13.17
N GLN A 534 -10.12 -30.05 -14.07
CA GLN A 534 -9.43 -28.75 -14.19
C GLN A 534 -9.84 -27.75 -13.08
N HIS A 535 -10.81 -28.09 -12.21
CA HIS A 535 -11.35 -27.22 -11.16
C HIS A 535 -10.49 -27.22 -9.88
N GLN A 536 -9.18 -27.01 -10.03
CA GLN A 536 -8.21 -27.10 -8.95
C GLN A 536 -8.42 -26.03 -7.86
N TYR A 537 -9.00 -24.88 -8.20
CA TYR A 537 -9.33 -23.82 -7.24
C TYR A 537 -10.42 -24.25 -6.26
N ASP A 538 -11.51 -24.83 -6.77
CA ASP A 538 -12.60 -25.35 -5.95
C ASP A 538 -12.12 -26.53 -5.08
N LEU A 539 -11.19 -27.34 -5.60
CA LEU A 539 -10.56 -28.43 -4.86
C LEU A 539 -9.76 -27.90 -3.67
N ALA A 540 -8.90 -26.90 -3.90
CA ALA A 540 -8.09 -26.28 -2.84
C ALA A 540 -8.96 -25.67 -1.73
N ASN A 541 -10.05 -25.00 -2.09
CA ASN A 541 -10.99 -24.43 -1.13
C ASN A 541 -11.71 -25.51 -0.32
N THR A 542 -12.16 -26.59 -0.96
CA THR A 542 -12.85 -27.69 -0.28
C THR A 542 -11.91 -28.44 0.67
N LEU A 543 -10.65 -28.67 0.27
CA LEU A 543 -9.63 -29.25 1.14
C LEU A 543 -9.35 -28.35 2.35
N SER A 544 -9.28 -27.03 2.15
CA SER A 544 -9.08 -26.06 3.24
C SER A 544 -10.24 -26.07 4.24
N ASP A 545 -11.49 -26.21 3.76
CA ASP A 545 -12.66 -26.34 4.64
C ASP A 545 -12.65 -27.65 5.43
N LEU A 546 -12.18 -28.75 4.82
CA LEU A 546 -12.01 -30.03 5.50
C LEU A 546 -10.88 -29.99 6.56
N VAL A 547 -9.78 -29.28 6.30
CA VAL A 547 -8.74 -28.99 7.30
C VAL A 547 -9.36 -28.27 8.50
N ASN A 548 -10.13 -27.20 8.25
CA ASN A 548 -10.79 -26.44 9.31
C ASN A 548 -11.76 -27.31 10.12
N LEU A 549 -12.50 -28.21 9.47
CA LEU A 549 -13.37 -29.18 10.15
C LEU A 549 -12.58 -30.09 11.11
N PHE A 550 -11.49 -30.71 10.63
CA PHE A 550 -10.67 -31.59 11.48
C PHE A 550 -10.01 -30.83 12.63
N ARG A 551 -9.65 -29.56 12.43
CA ARG A 551 -9.16 -28.68 13.50
C ARG A 551 -10.22 -28.43 14.57
N LEU A 552 -11.47 -28.14 14.18
CA LEU A 552 -12.58 -27.96 15.13
C LEU A 552 -12.83 -29.22 15.97
N GLN A 553 -12.64 -30.40 15.39
CA GLN A 553 -12.76 -31.68 16.09
C GLN A 553 -11.54 -32.06 16.94
N GLY A 554 -10.44 -31.30 16.86
CA GLY A 554 -9.17 -31.64 17.50
C GLY A 554 -8.41 -32.79 16.84
N GLN A 555 -8.74 -33.17 15.61
CA GLN A 555 -8.09 -34.27 14.87
C GLN A 555 -6.87 -33.76 14.10
N THR A 556 -5.84 -33.33 14.83
CA THR A 556 -4.63 -32.68 14.28
C THR A 556 -3.88 -33.52 13.24
N ALA A 557 -3.76 -34.83 13.44
CA ALA A 557 -3.11 -35.71 12.46
C ALA A 557 -3.83 -35.71 11.11
N LYS A 558 -5.17 -35.84 11.11
CA LYS A 558 -5.96 -35.78 9.87
C LYS A 558 -5.93 -34.38 9.24
N SER A 559 -5.91 -33.33 10.06
CA SER A 559 -5.73 -31.95 9.59
C SER A 559 -4.43 -31.82 8.79
N ALA A 560 -3.30 -32.29 9.35
CA ALA A 560 -1.99 -32.22 8.72
C ALA A 560 -1.94 -33.01 7.39
N ASP A 561 -2.52 -34.21 7.33
CA ASP A 561 -2.57 -35.03 6.11
C ASP A 561 -3.31 -34.30 4.97
N VAL A 562 -4.50 -33.75 5.25
CA VAL A 562 -5.29 -33.00 4.25
C VAL A 562 -4.62 -31.66 3.89
N GLN A 563 -3.97 -31.01 4.86
CA GLN A 563 -3.25 -29.76 4.63
C GLN A 563 -2.05 -29.94 3.68
N HIS A 564 -1.35 -31.08 3.75
CA HIS A 564 -0.31 -31.43 2.78
C HIS A 564 -0.87 -31.58 1.36
N GLU A 565 -2.04 -32.20 1.22
CA GLU A 565 -2.73 -32.32 -0.06
C GLU A 565 -3.16 -30.95 -0.61
N ALA A 566 -3.75 -30.10 0.23
CA ALA A 566 -4.15 -28.74 -0.12
C ALA A 566 -2.96 -27.90 -0.63
N LEU A 567 -1.81 -27.97 0.06
CA LEU A 567 -0.57 -27.31 -0.36
C LEU A 567 -0.05 -27.83 -1.70
N ALA A 568 -0.13 -29.14 -1.94
CA ALA A 568 0.29 -29.74 -3.21
C ALA A 568 -0.60 -29.29 -4.38
N VAL A 569 -1.91 -29.13 -4.16
CA VAL A 569 -2.83 -28.54 -5.14
C VAL A 569 -2.47 -27.07 -5.41
N CYS A 570 -2.35 -26.25 -4.35
CA CYS A 570 -2.04 -24.82 -4.50
C CYS A 570 -0.71 -24.56 -5.21
N ARG A 571 0.33 -25.36 -4.90
CA ARG A 571 1.65 -25.27 -5.57
C ARG A 571 1.57 -25.62 -7.05
N ARG A 572 0.80 -26.66 -7.42
CA ARG A 572 0.60 -27.04 -8.83
C ARG A 572 -0.10 -25.95 -9.64
N MET A 573 -1.05 -25.25 -9.03
CA MET A 573 -1.79 -24.16 -9.67
C MET A 573 -0.95 -22.88 -9.86
N GLN A 574 0.19 -22.74 -9.17
CA GLN A 574 0.93 -21.48 -9.05
C GLN A 574 0.05 -20.30 -8.57
N ALA A 575 -1.05 -20.60 -7.86
CA ALA A 575 -1.98 -19.61 -7.37
C ALA A 575 -1.47 -19.05 -6.03
N VAL A 576 -0.98 -17.81 -6.06
CA VAL A 576 -0.28 -17.18 -4.92
C VAL A 576 -1.21 -16.96 -3.72
N GLU A 577 -2.48 -16.64 -3.97
CA GLU A 577 -3.46 -16.31 -2.92
C GLU A 577 -3.96 -17.53 -2.13
N PRO A 578 -4.42 -18.64 -2.76
CA PRO A 578 -4.75 -19.87 -2.03
C PRO A 578 -3.56 -20.48 -1.30
N LEU A 579 -2.34 -20.32 -1.86
CA LEU A 579 -1.12 -20.77 -1.21
C LEU A 579 -0.84 -20.00 0.10
N ALA A 580 -1.08 -18.69 0.12
CA ALA A 580 -0.95 -17.89 1.34
C ALA A 580 -1.93 -18.35 2.43
N GLY A 581 -3.19 -18.62 2.07
CA GLY A 581 -4.19 -19.17 2.99
C GLY A 581 -3.81 -20.55 3.54
N ALA A 582 -3.32 -21.45 2.67
CA ALA A 582 -2.87 -22.78 3.08
C ALA A 582 -1.65 -22.72 4.02
N LEU A 583 -0.69 -21.83 3.75
CA LEU A 583 0.47 -21.63 4.63
C LEU A 583 0.06 -20.98 5.96
N ASN A 584 -0.90 -20.06 5.98
CA ASN A 584 -1.47 -19.54 7.22
C ASN A 584 -2.07 -20.67 8.09
N ASN A 585 -2.82 -21.60 7.47
CA ASN A 585 -3.37 -22.73 8.19
C ASN A 585 -2.29 -23.66 8.74
N THR A 586 -1.21 -23.86 7.99
CA THR A 586 -0.04 -24.63 8.44
C THR A 586 0.66 -23.95 9.62
N GLY A 587 0.85 -22.63 9.56
CA GLY A 587 1.37 -21.84 10.67
C GLY A 587 0.51 -21.95 11.92
N TYR A 588 -0.81 -22.00 11.77
CA TYR A 588 -1.73 -22.23 12.88
C TYR A 588 -1.56 -23.61 13.51
N ASP A 589 -1.39 -24.67 12.71
CA ASP A 589 -1.18 -26.01 13.25
C ASP A 589 0.11 -26.06 14.08
N TYR A 590 1.20 -25.44 13.61
CA TYR A 590 2.42 -25.28 14.40
C TYR A 590 2.21 -24.46 15.68
N HIS A 591 1.42 -23.38 15.61
CA HIS A 591 1.07 -22.57 16.77
C HIS A 591 0.32 -23.39 17.83
N MET A 592 -0.71 -24.14 17.44
CA MET A 592 -1.46 -25.00 18.38
C MET A 592 -0.62 -26.12 18.96
N LEU A 593 0.41 -26.60 18.28
CA LEU A 593 1.37 -27.57 18.81
C LEU A 593 2.44 -26.94 19.73
N GLY A 594 2.42 -25.61 19.93
CA GLY A 594 3.41 -24.88 20.72
C GLY A 594 4.75 -24.68 20.01
N GLN A 595 4.82 -24.90 18.70
CA GLN A 595 6.01 -24.74 17.86
C GLN A 595 6.10 -23.30 17.34
N TYR A 596 6.18 -22.34 18.27
CA TYR A 596 6.03 -20.90 17.98
C TYR A 596 7.04 -20.36 16.95
N GLU A 597 8.29 -20.81 16.97
CA GLU A 597 9.32 -20.37 16.01
C GLU A 597 8.99 -20.82 14.57
N GLN A 598 8.52 -22.07 14.40
CA GLN A 598 8.09 -22.60 13.10
C GLN A 598 6.80 -21.96 12.61
N ALA A 599 5.87 -21.68 13.53
CA ALA A 599 4.65 -20.94 13.24
C ALA A 599 4.97 -19.55 12.66
N LEU A 600 5.80 -18.76 13.36
CA LEU A 600 6.19 -17.41 12.91
C LEU A 600 6.94 -17.43 11.57
N ALA A 601 7.84 -18.40 11.36
CA ALA A 601 8.52 -18.55 10.08
C ALA A 601 7.54 -18.83 8.93
N THR A 602 6.59 -19.75 9.15
CA THR A 602 5.56 -20.11 8.16
C THR A 602 4.60 -18.96 7.88
N TYR A 603 4.18 -18.22 8.93
CA TYR A 603 3.40 -17.00 8.76
C TYR A 603 4.16 -15.91 8.00
N GLY A 604 5.48 -15.79 8.19
CA GLY A 604 6.32 -14.88 7.43
C GLY A 604 6.30 -15.18 5.93
N GLU A 605 6.42 -16.46 5.55
CA GLU A 605 6.30 -16.91 4.16
C GLU A 605 4.89 -16.61 3.60
N ALA A 606 3.84 -16.96 4.36
CA ALA A 606 2.46 -16.68 3.99
C ALA A 606 2.21 -15.18 3.76
N LEU A 607 2.73 -14.33 4.65
CA LEU A 607 2.55 -12.88 4.58
C LEU A 607 3.26 -12.29 3.36
N ALA A 608 4.45 -12.78 3.02
CA ALA A 608 5.16 -12.37 1.80
C ALA A 608 4.36 -12.71 0.54
N LEU A 609 3.75 -13.90 0.49
CA LEU A 609 2.88 -14.31 -0.62
C LEU A 609 1.58 -13.50 -0.66
N ALA A 610 0.95 -13.24 0.48
CA ALA A 610 -0.26 -12.40 0.55
C ALA A 610 0.02 -10.98 0.04
N LYS A 611 1.15 -10.38 0.44
CA LYS A 611 1.61 -9.07 -0.08
C LYS A 611 1.87 -9.12 -1.59
N LYS A 612 2.55 -10.17 -2.07
CA LYS A 612 2.80 -10.37 -3.51
C LYS A 612 1.49 -10.54 -4.30
N ALA A 613 0.47 -11.13 -3.68
CA ALA A 613 -0.86 -11.30 -4.26
C ALA A 613 -1.74 -10.04 -4.12
N GLY A 614 -1.32 -9.02 -3.36
CA GLY A 614 -2.14 -7.86 -3.01
C GLY A 614 -3.39 -8.21 -2.21
N SER A 615 -3.41 -9.35 -1.51
CA SER A 615 -4.60 -9.82 -0.77
C SER A 615 -4.64 -9.23 0.64
N PHE A 616 -5.30 -8.09 0.78
CA PHE A 616 -5.46 -7.42 2.08
C PHE A 616 -6.16 -8.27 3.13
N ARG A 617 -7.09 -9.15 2.70
CA ARG A 617 -7.78 -10.08 3.59
C ARG A 617 -6.80 -11.07 4.22
N TRP A 618 -5.98 -11.75 3.40
CA TRP A 618 -5.00 -12.69 3.93
C TRP A 618 -3.89 -12.01 4.71
N GLU A 619 -3.42 -10.83 4.28
CA GLU A 619 -2.48 -10.04 5.08
C GLU A 619 -3.03 -9.76 6.48
N ALA A 620 -4.30 -9.35 6.59
CA ALA A 620 -4.94 -9.08 7.86
C ALA A 620 -5.06 -10.35 8.72
N THR A 621 -5.49 -11.47 8.14
CA THR A 621 -5.61 -12.75 8.84
C THR A 621 -4.26 -13.24 9.36
N ILE A 622 -3.20 -13.18 8.55
CA ILE A 622 -1.87 -13.67 8.92
C ILE A 622 -1.25 -12.79 10.01
N LEU A 623 -1.39 -11.47 9.92
CA LEU A 623 -0.95 -10.55 10.97
C LEU A 623 -1.67 -10.82 12.30
N ALA A 624 -2.98 -11.10 12.26
CA ALA A 624 -3.73 -11.50 13.45
C ALA A 624 -3.16 -12.80 14.04
N SER A 625 -2.89 -13.81 13.21
CA SER A 625 -2.30 -15.08 13.68
C SER A 625 -0.90 -14.93 14.25
N GLN A 626 -0.05 -14.06 13.69
CA GLN A 626 1.24 -13.71 14.30
C GLN A 626 1.04 -13.00 15.66
N GLY A 627 0.04 -12.12 15.76
CA GLY A 627 -0.34 -11.47 17.01
C GLY A 627 -0.74 -12.48 18.09
N ASP A 628 -1.45 -13.56 17.73
CA ASP A 628 -1.84 -14.62 18.65
C ASP A 628 -0.63 -15.37 19.22
N VAL A 629 0.39 -15.62 18.41
CA VAL A 629 1.65 -16.22 18.88
C VAL A 629 2.34 -15.33 19.91
N TYR A 630 2.47 -14.02 19.64
CA TYR A 630 3.08 -13.11 20.60
C TYR A 630 2.23 -12.91 21.87
N ALA A 631 0.90 -12.98 21.75
CA ALA A 631 -0.02 -12.95 22.90
C ALA A 631 0.15 -14.18 23.80
N ASP A 632 0.37 -15.38 23.23
CA ASP A 632 0.67 -16.60 23.97
C ASP A 632 2.05 -16.56 24.65
N LEU A 633 3.04 -15.95 23.99
CA LEU A 633 4.38 -15.73 24.54
C LEU A 633 4.42 -14.63 25.63
N GLY A 634 3.29 -13.95 25.88
CA GLY A 634 3.20 -12.85 26.85
C GLY A 634 3.90 -11.57 26.40
N ASP A 635 4.09 -11.35 25.09
CA ASP A 635 4.57 -10.10 24.50
C ASP A 635 3.38 -9.25 24.04
N ALA A 636 2.72 -8.61 25.03
CA ALA A 636 1.50 -7.86 24.81
C ALA A 636 1.69 -6.62 23.92
N ASP A 637 2.92 -6.08 23.81
CA ASP A 637 3.21 -4.91 22.97
C ASP A 637 3.29 -5.30 21.49
N ARG A 638 4.07 -6.34 21.15
CA ARG A 638 4.13 -6.84 19.76
C ARG A 638 2.79 -7.39 19.28
N ALA A 639 2.08 -8.11 20.14
CA ALA A 639 0.76 -8.63 19.80
C ALA A 639 -0.21 -7.48 19.47
N LEU A 640 -0.22 -6.41 20.28
CA LEU A 640 -1.07 -5.25 20.05
C LEU A 640 -0.78 -4.56 18.70
N ASP A 641 0.50 -4.34 18.38
CA ASP A 641 0.91 -3.73 17.13
C ASP A 641 0.43 -4.55 15.91
N LEU A 642 0.66 -5.86 15.93
CA LEU A 642 0.21 -6.77 14.86
C LEU A 642 -1.32 -6.78 14.71
N TYR A 643 -2.06 -6.80 15.82
CA TYR A 643 -3.52 -6.72 15.79
C TYR A 643 -4.02 -5.36 15.25
N GLN A 644 -3.34 -4.25 15.54
CA GLN A 644 -3.69 -2.93 14.99
C GLN A 644 -3.46 -2.87 13.48
N GLN A 645 -2.34 -3.41 12.99
CA GLN A 645 -2.07 -3.54 11.56
C GLN A 645 -3.12 -4.43 10.87
N ALA A 646 -3.47 -5.57 11.47
CA ALA A 646 -4.52 -6.45 10.99
C ALA A 646 -5.88 -5.73 10.95
N PHE A 647 -6.20 -4.94 11.99
CA PHE A 647 -7.48 -4.21 12.09
C PHE A 647 -7.63 -3.14 11.01
N ALA A 648 -6.57 -2.38 10.73
CA ALA A 648 -6.59 -1.37 9.67
C ALA A 648 -6.89 -2.01 8.30
N LYS A 649 -6.26 -3.16 8.01
CA LYS A 649 -6.49 -3.91 6.77
C LYS A 649 -7.87 -4.56 6.72
N ALA A 650 -8.32 -5.17 7.82
CA ALA A 650 -9.66 -5.77 7.91
C ALA A 650 -10.77 -4.74 7.72
N LYS A 651 -10.59 -3.52 8.27
CA LYS A 651 -11.52 -2.39 8.07
C LYS A 651 -11.53 -1.90 6.62
N GLY A 652 -10.37 -1.85 5.97
CA GLY A 652 -10.27 -1.55 4.54
C GLY A 652 -11.02 -2.57 3.69
N ALA A 653 -10.87 -3.86 4.01
CA ALA A 653 -11.52 -4.98 3.31
C ALA A 653 -13.01 -5.18 3.68
N GLY A 654 -13.54 -4.50 4.70
CA GLY A 654 -14.92 -4.70 5.16
C GLY A 654 -15.18 -6.07 5.83
N ASP A 655 -14.13 -6.78 6.26
CA ASP A 655 -14.25 -8.12 6.84
C ASP A 655 -14.77 -8.07 8.28
N LYS A 656 -16.09 -8.14 8.43
CA LYS A 656 -16.76 -8.10 9.75
C LYS A 656 -16.37 -9.26 10.66
N TRP A 657 -16.05 -10.42 10.10
CA TRP A 657 -15.69 -11.60 10.89
C TRP A 657 -14.32 -11.41 11.54
N LEU A 658 -13.34 -10.96 10.75
CA LEU A 658 -12.01 -10.64 11.25
C LEU A 658 -12.02 -9.43 12.20
N ILE A 659 -12.87 -8.43 11.97
CA ILE A 659 -13.06 -7.31 12.90
C ILE A 659 -13.58 -7.80 14.26
N ALA A 660 -14.60 -8.66 14.27
CA ALA A 660 -15.11 -9.25 15.52
C ALA A 660 -14.05 -10.10 16.22
N TYR A 661 -13.26 -10.87 15.46
CA TYR A 661 -12.10 -11.59 15.99
C TYR A 661 -11.09 -10.67 16.66
N LEU A 662 -10.66 -9.61 15.97
CA LEU A 662 -9.66 -8.66 16.46
C LEU A 662 -10.13 -7.90 17.70
N TYR A 663 -11.43 -7.59 17.83
CA TYR A 663 -11.96 -7.05 19.09
C TYR A 663 -11.79 -8.04 20.26
N ARG A 664 -11.97 -9.35 20.06
CA ARG A 664 -11.67 -10.35 21.11
C ARG A 664 -10.16 -10.43 21.41
N ALA A 665 -9.32 -10.26 20.39
CA ALA A 665 -7.88 -10.21 20.55
C ALA A 665 -7.44 -8.98 21.39
N PHE A 666 -7.97 -7.79 21.10
CA PHE A 666 -7.74 -6.60 21.93
C PHE A 666 -8.24 -6.78 23.37
N ALA A 667 -9.40 -7.41 23.56
CA ALA A 667 -9.89 -7.74 24.89
C ALA A 667 -8.92 -8.65 25.67
N ARG A 668 -8.29 -9.63 24.98
CA ARG A 668 -7.27 -10.50 25.58
C ARG A 668 -6.05 -9.70 26.03
N ILE A 669 -5.53 -8.81 25.19
CA ILE A 669 -4.36 -7.98 25.50
C ILE A 669 -4.65 -7.02 26.66
N ASP A 670 -5.79 -6.35 26.64
CA ASP A 670 -6.18 -5.44 27.72
C ASP A 670 -6.35 -6.20 29.04
N ARG A 671 -6.90 -7.42 29.02
CA ARG A 671 -6.95 -8.30 30.20
C ARG A 671 -5.55 -8.61 30.73
N GLN A 672 -4.60 -9.02 29.87
CA GLN A 672 -3.22 -9.30 30.25
C GLN A 672 -2.52 -8.07 30.87
N ARG A 673 -2.90 -6.86 30.45
CA ARG A 673 -2.43 -5.57 31.01
C ARG A 673 -3.25 -5.07 32.21
N GLN A 674 -4.20 -5.87 32.72
CA GLN A 674 -5.12 -5.53 33.81
C GLN A 674 -6.10 -4.37 33.48
N GLY A 675 -6.28 -4.03 32.21
CA GLY A 675 -7.23 -3.05 31.69
C GLY A 675 -8.66 -3.60 31.53
N PHE A 676 -9.23 -4.16 32.59
CA PHE A 676 -10.46 -4.97 32.51
C PHE A 676 -11.69 -4.24 31.95
N VAL A 677 -11.87 -2.96 32.25
CA VAL A 677 -13.01 -2.17 31.73
C VAL A 677 -12.94 -2.03 30.21
N SER A 678 -11.74 -1.76 29.69
CA SER A 678 -11.48 -1.69 28.24
C SER A 678 -11.68 -3.06 27.59
N ALA A 679 -11.22 -4.13 28.25
CA ALA A 679 -11.42 -5.49 27.76
C ALA A 679 -12.90 -5.86 27.62
N LEU A 680 -13.75 -5.49 28.58
CA LEU A 680 -15.21 -5.71 28.49
C LEU A 680 -15.86 -4.90 27.36
N GLU A 681 -15.42 -3.66 27.14
CA GLU A 681 -15.90 -2.83 26.02
C GLU A 681 -15.50 -3.43 24.66
N TRP A 682 -14.29 -3.98 24.53
CA TRP A 682 -13.89 -4.69 23.33
C TRP A 682 -14.74 -5.94 23.08
N LEU A 683 -15.06 -6.73 24.11
CA LEU A 683 -15.98 -7.87 23.96
C LEU A 683 -17.37 -7.42 23.50
N ARG A 684 -17.90 -6.32 24.04
CA ARG A 684 -19.17 -5.74 23.60
C ARG A 684 -19.13 -5.31 22.12
N ARG A 685 -18.03 -4.70 21.68
CA ARG A 685 -17.83 -4.34 20.27
C ARG A 685 -17.72 -5.57 19.36
N SER A 686 -17.09 -6.64 19.85
CA SER A 686 -17.09 -7.93 19.15
C SER A 686 -18.51 -8.48 18.97
N GLU A 687 -19.34 -8.47 20.00
CA GLU A 687 -20.74 -8.93 19.93
C GLU A 687 -21.54 -8.10 18.91
N LEU A 688 -21.38 -6.77 18.94
CA LEU A 688 -22.04 -5.86 17.99
C LEU A 688 -21.58 -6.09 16.54
N ALA A 689 -20.28 -6.30 16.33
CA ALA A 689 -19.70 -6.57 15.01
C ALA A 689 -20.11 -7.94 14.47
N ALA A 690 -20.25 -8.95 15.34
CA ALA A 690 -20.67 -10.31 14.96
C ALA A 690 -22.15 -10.40 14.58
N GLY A 691 -23.05 -9.59 15.19
CA GLY A 691 -24.46 -9.58 14.83
C GLY A 691 -25.14 -10.96 14.95
N LYS A 692 -25.71 -11.47 13.84
CA LYS A 692 -26.35 -12.81 13.77
C LYS A 692 -25.38 -13.95 13.44
N LEU A 693 -24.08 -13.70 13.29
CA LEU A 693 -23.10 -14.74 12.99
C LEU A 693 -23.05 -15.75 14.16
N ALA A 694 -23.51 -16.98 13.94
CA ALA A 694 -23.79 -17.97 14.99
C ALA A 694 -22.56 -18.49 15.76
N ALA A 695 -21.33 -18.24 15.29
CA ALA A 695 -20.13 -18.97 15.71
C ALA A 695 -19.32 -18.41 16.91
N PRO A 696 -19.21 -17.09 17.22
CA PRO A 696 -18.24 -16.65 18.24
C PRO A 696 -18.83 -16.26 19.62
N LEU A 697 -20.11 -16.53 19.90
CA LEU A 697 -20.74 -16.06 21.15
C LEU A 697 -20.26 -16.83 22.40
N ALA A 698 -20.02 -18.14 22.31
CA ALA A 698 -19.60 -18.94 23.47
C ALA A 698 -18.21 -18.53 24.00
N GLY A 699 -17.25 -18.27 23.11
CA GLY A 699 -15.90 -17.83 23.50
C GLY A 699 -15.85 -16.40 24.07
N ALA A 700 -16.76 -15.51 23.65
CA ALA A 700 -16.89 -14.17 24.22
C ALA A 700 -17.46 -14.21 25.65
N ASP A 701 -18.44 -15.07 25.89
CA ASP A 701 -19.05 -15.27 27.21
C ASP A 701 -18.06 -15.86 28.22
N SER A 702 -17.27 -16.85 27.81
CA SER A 702 -16.19 -17.40 28.63
C SER A 702 -15.17 -16.33 29.00
N ARG A 703 -14.67 -15.56 28.01
CA ARG A 703 -13.72 -14.45 28.24
C ARG A 703 -14.29 -13.36 29.15
N ARG A 704 -15.56 -13.03 29.00
CA ARG A 704 -16.27 -12.09 29.90
C ARG A 704 -16.29 -12.62 31.33
N GLY A 705 -16.60 -13.91 31.51
CA GLY A 705 -16.57 -14.56 32.82
C GLY A 705 -15.20 -14.51 33.48
N ILE A 706 -14.12 -14.79 32.72
CA ILE A 706 -12.72 -14.65 33.19
C ILE A 706 -12.44 -13.22 33.64
N ILE A 707 -12.76 -12.22 32.82
CA ILE A 707 -12.49 -10.81 33.13
C ILE A 707 -13.27 -10.35 34.37
N LEU A 708 -14.57 -10.68 34.46
CA LEU A 708 -15.40 -10.33 35.61
C LEU A 708 -14.85 -10.94 36.91
N TYR A 709 -14.38 -12.18 36.81
CA TYR A 709 -13.74 -12.85 37.92
C TYR A 709 -12.42 -12.19 38.34
N GLU A 710 -11.52 -11.88 37.41
CA GLU A 710 -10.25 -11.18 37.68
C GLU A 710 -10.46 -9.74 38.21
N MET A 711 -11.58 -9.11 37.87
CA MET A 711 -12.01 -7.83 38.47
C MET A 711 -12.51 -7.94 39.92
N GLY A 712 -12.66 -9.16 40.46
CA GLY A 712 -13.22 -9.40 41.80
C GLY A 712 -14.74 -9.54 41.85
N ARG A 713 -15.45 -9.55 40.71
CA ARG A 713 -16.90 -9.82 40.64
C ARG A 713 -17.17 -11.32 40.57
N VAL A 714 -16.74 -12.02 41.63
CA VAL A 714 -16.60 -13.49 41.67
C VAL A 714 -17.90 -14.23 41.31
N ALA A 715 -19.04 -13.86 41.89
CA ALA A 715 -20.31 -14.52 41.64
C ALA A 715 -20.77 -14.39 40.17
N GLU A 716 -20.60 -13.21 39.57
CA GLU A 716 -21.01 -12.96 38.19
C GLU A 716 -20.09 -13.63 37.18
N GLY A 717 -18.77 -13.62 37.45
CA GLY A 717 -17.79 -14.33 36.65
C GLY A 717 -18.02 -15.84 36.66
N ARG A 718 -18.34 -16.40 37.82
CA ARG A 718 -18.66 -17.83 38.00
C ARG A 718 -19.88 -18.25 37.18
N THR A 719 -21.00 -17.54 37.34
CA THR A 719 -22.24 -17.83 36.58
C THR A 719 -21.98 -17.79 35.07
N ALA A 720 -21.26 -16.76 34.60
CA ALA A 720 -20.94 -16.61 33.18
C ALA A 720 -20.07 -17.77 32.64
N LEU A 721 -19.09 -18.24 33.42
CA LEU A 721 -18.23 -19.37 33.06
C LEU A 721 -18.99 -20.71 33.06
N GLU A 722 -19.83 -20.97 34.07
CA GLU A 722 -20.65 -22.18 34.14
C GLU A 722 -21.66 -22.26 32.98
N GLU A 723 -22.32 -21.14 32.65
CA GLU A 723 -23.23 -21.04 31.50
C GLU A 723 -22.51 -21.19 30.16
N ALA A 724 -21.29 -20.66 30.03
CA ALA A 724 -20.46 -20.84 28.84
C ALA A 724 -20.06 -22.32 28.68
N CYS A 725 -19.61 -22.96 29.77
CA CYS A 725 -19.22 -24.36 29.79
C CYS A 725 -20.40 -25.30 29.42
N ALA A 726 -21.59 -25.04 29.95
CA ALA A 726 -22.80 -25.81 29.63
C ALA A 726 -23.18 -25.72 28.14
N ARG A 727 -23.08 -24.53 27.54
CA ARG A 727 -23.34 -24.32 26.11
C ARG A 727 -22.31 -24.96 25.20
N MET A 728 -21.03 -24.96 25.59
CA MET A 728 -19.93 -25.56 24.81
C MET A 728 -19.96 -27.10 24.85
N SER A 729 -20.35 -27.68 25.99
CA SER A 729 -20.40 -29.14 26.18
C SER A 729 -21.37 -29.85 25.22
N GLY A 730 -22.35 -29.13 24.65
CA GLY A 730 -23.30 -29.66 23.67
C GLY A 730 -22.95 -29.44 22.20
N ARG A 731 -21.82 -28.78 21.87
CA ARG A 731 -21.47 -28.35 20.49
C ARG A 731 -20.12 -28.86 19.97
N ASP A 732 -19.50 -29.82 20.67
CA ASP A 732 -18.22 -30.44 20.28
C ASP A 732 -17.08 -29.41 20.03
N ALA A 733 -17.15 -28.25 20.70
CA ALA A 733 -16.17 -27.15 20.63
C ALA A 733 -15.06 -27.33 21.67
N LYS A 734 -14.20 -28.35 21.47
CA LYS A 734 -13.29 -28.86 22.50
C LYS A 734 -12.22 -27.85 22.97
N VAL A 735 -11.66 -27.04 22.07
CA VAL A 735 -10.56 -26.10 22.40
C VAL A 735 -11.02 -24.99 23.35
N ASP A 736 -12.11 -24.29 23.02
CA ASP A 736 -12.68 -23.24 23.87
C ASP A 736 -13.21 -23.82 25.19
N LEU A 737 -13.74 -25.05 25.16
CA LEU A 737 -14.20 -25.75 26.36
C LEU A 737 -13.05 -26.06 27.32
N ILE A 738 -11.88 -26.47 26.82
CA ILE A 738 -10.71 -26.76 27.66
C ILE A 738 -10.25 -25.51 28.41
N GLN A 739 -10.09 -24.39 27.70
CA GLN A 739 -9.70 -23.12 28.34
C GLN A 739 -10.77 -22.69 29.37
N THR A 740 -12.05 -22.81 29.03
CA THR A 740 -13.15 -22.47 29.94
C THR A 740 -13.13 -23.34 31.20
N LEU A 741 -12.93 -24.65 31.07
CA LEU A 741 -12.83 -25.58 32.20
C LEU A 741 -11.62 -25.27 33.09
N PHE A 742 -10.49 -24.88 32.52
CA PHE A 742 -9.31 -24.45 33.29
C PHE A 742 -9.61 -23.24 34.16
N PHE A 743 -10.28 -22.22 33.62
CA PHE A 743 -10.69 -21.06 34.40
C PHE A 743 -11.81 -21.37 35.39
N CYS A 744 -12.77 -22.25 35.06
CA CYS A 744 -13.73 -22.77 36.05
C CYS A 744 -13.04 -23.42 37.25
N ALA A 745 -12.00 -24.23 37.01
CA ALA A 745 -11.20 -24.82 38.07
C ALA A 745 -10.46 -23.76 38.90
N CYS A 746 -9.92 -22.72 38.26
CA CYS A 746 -9.29 -21.60 38.96
C CYS A 746 -10.30 -20.88 39.87
N VAL A 747 -11.52 -20.65 39.39
CA VAL A 747 -12.62 -20.06 40.17
C VAL A 747 -12.95 -20.91 41.39
N GLN A 748 -13.21 -22.20 41.19
CA GLN A 748 -13.53 -23.16 42.26
C GLN A 748 -12.42 -23.24 43.32
N PHE A 749 -11.17 -23.19 42.90
CA PHE A 749 -10.03 -23.22 43.82
C PHE A 749 -9.96 -21.98 44.72
N ARG A 750 -10.15 -20.76 44.18
CA ARG A 750 -10.15 -19.56 45.03
C ARG A 750 -11.39 -19.46 45.93
N ASP A 751 -12.49 -20.14 45.57
CA ASP A 751 -13.66 -20.33 46.45
C ASP A 751 -13.37 -21.33 47.61
N GLY A 752 -12.19 -21.96 47.62
CA GLY A 752 -11.77 -22.92 48.65
C GLY A 752 -12.15 -24.38 48.36
N ASP A 753 -12.72 -24.68 47.20
CA ASP A 753 -13.15 -26.03 46.81
C ASP A 753 -12.11 -26.71 45.91
N LEU A 754 -10.98 -27.08 46.52
CA LEU A 754 -9.90 -27.80 45.84
C LEU A 754 -10.34 -29.16 45.23
N PRO A 755 -11.23 -29.97 45.87
CA PRO A 755 -11.74 -31.19 45.26
C PRO A 755 -12.45 -30.95 43.92
N SER A 756 -13.43 -30.04 43.87
CA SER A 756 -14.14 -29.74 42.62
C SER A 756 -13.22 -29.09 41.57
N ALA A 757 -12.30 -28.23 42.01
CA ALA A 757 -11.29 -27.62 41.14
C ALA A 757 -10.39 -28.68 40.49
N SER A 758 -9.93 -29.66 41.27
CA SER A 758 -9.07 -30.74 40.78
C SER A 758 -9.81 -31.66 39.80
N GLU A 759 -11.09 -31.95 40.04
CA GLU A 759 -11.93 -32.72 39.13
C GLU A 759 -12.16 -31.98 37.80
N THR A 760 -12.53 -30.70 37.88
CA THR A 760 -12.75 -29.85 36.70
C THR A 760 -11.46 -29.68 35.88
N PHE A 761 -10.32 -29.49 36.54
CA PHE A 761 -9.01 -29.43 35.87
C PHE A 761 -8.63 -30.77 35.24
N SER A 762 -8.91 -31.90 35.90
CA SER A 762 -8.71 -33.24 35.32
C SER A 762 -9.51 -33.44 34.04
N ARG A 763 -10.73 -32.88 33.95
CA ARG A 763 -11.53 -32.92 32.72
C ARG A 763 -10.91 -32.08 31.60
N ALA A 764 -10.37 -30.90 31.92
CA ALA A 764 -9.65 -30.07 30.94
C ALA A 764 -8.41 -30.81 30.39
N LEU A 765 -7.65 -31.49 31.26
CA LEU A 765 -6.49 -32.29 30.86
C LEU A 765 -6.87 -33.47 29.97
N ALA A 766 -7.91 -34.23 30.34
CA ALA A 766 -8.38 -35.37 29.55
C ALA A 766 -8.82 -34.95 28.14
N LEU A 767 -9.53 -33.82 28.02
CA LEU A 767 -9.90 -33.25 26.72
C LEU A 767 -8.68 -32.77 25.91
N SER A 768 -7.67 -32.22 26.57
CA SER A 768 -6.41 -31.82 25.92
C SER A 768 -5.66 -33.03 25.34
N GLU A 769 -5.65 -34.15 26.07
CA GLU A 769 -5.09 -35.41 25.60
C GLU A 769 -5.86 -35.96 24.40
N GLU A 770 -7.19 -35.84 24.40
CA GLU A 770 -8.05 -36.28 23.30
C GLU A 770 -7.77 -35.52 21.99
N ILE A 771 -7.57 -34.19 22.07
CA ILE A 771 -7.26 -33.36 20.89
C ILE A 771 -5.77 -33.36 20.50
N GLY A 772 -4.92 -33.92 21.36
CA GLY A 772 -3.49 -34.11 21.10
C GLY A 772 -2.59 -32.89 21.32
N TYR A 773 -3.08 -31.81 21.93
CA TYR A 773 -2.27 -30.65 22.32
C TYR A 773 -2.85 -29.91 23.53
N ASP A 774 -1.99 -29.19 24.26
CA ASP A 774 -2.33 -28.47 25.51
C ASP A 774 -1.73 -27.04 25.56
N SER A 775 -1.24 -26.51 24.43
CA SER A 775 -0.61 -25.18 24.31
C SER A 775 -1.48 -24.04 24.84
N MET A 776 -2.78 -24.14 24.64
CA MET A 776 -3.79 -23.20 25.14
C MET A 776 -3.87 -23.15 26.67
N LEU A 777 -3.49 -24.23 27.36
CA LEU A 777 -3.34 -24.27 28.82
C LEU A 777 -1.97 -23.73 29.23
N VAL A 778 -0.90 -24.05 28.50
CA VAL A 778 0.45 -23.52 28.75
C VAL A 778 0.45 -21.99 28.74
N ALA A 779 -0.17 -21.38 27.71
CA ALA A 779 -0.23 -19.92 27.56
C ALA A 779 -0.97 -19.21 28.72
N GLU A 780 -1.90 -19.89 29.38
CA GLU A 780 -2.69 -19.34 30.50
C GLU A 780 -2.25 -19.86 31.88
N SER A 781 -1.25 -20.75 31.93
CA SER A 781 -0.81 -21.42 33.16
C SER A 781 -0.29 -20.44 34.22
N LEU A 782 0.34 -19.34 33.82
CA LEU A 782 0.79 -18.31 34.76
C LEU A 782 -0.39 -17.56 35.41
N SER A 783 -1.51 -17.37 34.69
CA SER A 783 -2.74 -16.77 35.22
C SER A 783 -3.41 -17.67 36.28
N GLY A 784 -3.24 -18.99 36.15
CA GLY A 784 -3.77 -20.02 37.06
C GLY A 784 -2.73 -20.65 37.98
N ARG A 785 -1.60 -19.98 38.25
CA ARG A 785 -0.46 -20.55 38.99
C ARG A 785 -0.86 -21.14 40.34
N ASP A 786 -1.70 -20.43 41.11
CA ASP A 786 -2.11 -20.87 42.45
C ASP A 786 -2.82 -22.24 42.43
N LEU A 787 -3.69 -22.47 41.43
CA LEU A 787 -4.34 -23.76 41.21
C LEU A 787 -3.31 -24.84 40.86
N LEU A 788 -2.41 -24.55 39.93
CA LEU A 788 -1.40 -25.52 39.47
C LEU A 788 -0.44 -25.93 40.59
N ASP A 789 -0.03 -24.98 41.43
CA ASP A 789 0.80 -25.23 42.61
C ASP A 789 0.06 -26.10 43.64
N ALA A 790 -1.22 -25.83 43.89
CA ALA A 790 -2.05 -26.67 44.77
C ALA A 790 -2.27 -28.08 44.21
N CYS A 791 -2.49 -28.20 42.90
CA CYS A 791 -2.62 -29.49 42.22
C CYS A 791 -1.27 -30.24 42.09
N ALA A 792 -0.13 -29.59 42.30
CA ALA A 792 1.20 -30.21 42.15
C ALA A 792 1.44 -31.42 43.08
N ALA A 793 0.72 -31.48 44.21
CA ALA A 793 0.72 -32.60 45.15
C ALA A 793 -0.37 -33.65 44.87
N HIS A 794 -1.28 -33.40 43.91
CA HIS A 794 -2.39 -34.29 43.61
C HIS A 794 -1.90 -35.57 42.89
N PRO A 795 -2.31 -36.79 43.32
CA PRO A 795 -1.78 -38.05 42.80
C PRO A 795 -1.96 -38.26 41.29
N ALA A 796 -3.12 -37.88 40.75
CA ALA A 796 -3.45 -38.10 39.34
C ALA A 796 -2.95 -37.00 38.37
N ILE A 797 -3.04 -35.72 38.78
CA ILE A 797 -2.83 -34.56 37.89
C ILE A 797 -1.60 -33.74 38.24
N GLY A 798 -0.91 -34.01 39.36
CA GLY A 798 0.19 -33.18 39.84
C GLY A 798 1.43 -33.18 38.94
N ALA A 799 1.73 -34.29 38.25
CA ALA A 799 2.80 -34.34 37.26
C ALA A 799 2.49 -33.46 36.03
N ARG A 800 1.23 -33.49 35.55
CA ARG A 800 0.75 -32.65 34.44
C ARG A 800 0.75 -31.16 34.83
N ALA A 801 0.29 -30.82 36.05
CA ALA A 801 0.31 -29.45 36.57
C ALA A 801 1.72 -28.86 36.61
N LYS A 802 2.70 -29.62 37.14
CA LYS A 802 4.12 -29.23 37.15
C LYS A 802 4.68 -29.06 35.75
N SER A 803 4.32 -29.95 34.82
CA SER A 803 4.77 -29.87 33.44
C SER A 803 4.23 -28.64 32.71
N LEU A 804 2.96 -28.29 32.93
CA LEU A 804 2.35 -27.09 32.35
C LEU A 804 3.03 -25.82 32.87
N LEU A 805 3.26 -25.73 34.17
CA LEU A 805 3.94 -24.58 34.78
C LEU A 805 5.37 -24.43 34.26
N ALA A 806 6.15 -25.51 34.20
CA ALA A 806 7.52 -25.49 33.69
C ALA A 806 7.58 -25.05 32.21
N ARG A 807 6.63 -25.51 31.38
CA ARG A 807 6.53 -25.11 29.97
C ARG A 807 6.10 -23.65 29.82
N ALA A 808 5.22 -23.17 30.70
CA ALA A 808 4.78 -21.77 30.70
C ALA A 808 5.91 -20.82 31.09
N GLU A 809 6.72 -21.18 32.09
CA GLU A 809 7.93 -20.44 32.46
C GLU A 809 8.96 -20.41 31.31
N ALA A 810 9.11 -21.52 30.57
CA ALA A 810 9.98 -21.60 29.40
C ALA A 810 9.52 -20.75 28.20
N LEU A 811 8.28 -20.27 28.15
CA LEU A 811 7.82 -19.35 27.11
C LEU A 811 8.59 -18.02 27.16
N ALA A 812 9.05 -17.60 28.34
CA ALA A 812 9.86 -16.39 28.48
C ALA A 812 11.22 -16.52 27.76
N ASP A 813 11.81 -17.71 27.74
CA ASP A 813 13.05 -17.98 27.01
C ASP A 813 12.82 -18.01 25.50
N ILE A 814 11.71 -18.60 25.05
CA ILE A 814 11.30 -18.57 23.63
C ILE A 814 11.09 -17.11 23.20
N ARG A 815 10.36 -16.33 24.00
CA ARG A 815 10.19 -14.88 23.79
C ARG A 815 11.55 -14.18 23.76
N ALA A 816 12.44 -14.47 24.70
CA ALA A 816 13.76 -13.84 24.75
C ALA A 816 14.64 -14.20 23.53
N ARG A 817 14.52 -15.42 22.97
CA ARG A 817 15.19 -15.78 21.71
C ARG A 817 14.59 -15.04 20.51
N LEU A 818 13.27 -14.96 20.44
CA LEU A 818 12.54 -14.21 19.41
C LEU A 818 12.71 -12.69 19.53
N ASN A 819 13.01 -12.21 20.74
CA ASN A 819 13.30 -10.81 21.06
C ASN A 819 14.81 -10.55 21.12
N GLY A 820 15.63 -11.59 20.98
CA GLY A 820 17.08 -11.65 21.18
C GLY A 820 17.87 -11.06 20.02
N ALA A 821 17.44 -9.89 19.57
CA ALA A 821 18.25 -8.82 19.03
C ALA A 821 17.97 -7.57 19.91
N GLY A 822 18.50 -7.58 21.13
CA GLY A 822 18.63 -6.43 22.05
C GLY A 822 17.36 -5.70 22.49
N ALA A 823 16.93 -5.92 23.74
CA ALA A 823 16.07 -4.96 24.45
C ALA A 823 16.36 -4.93 25.96
N VAL A 824 16.70 -3.75 26.48
CA VAL A 824 16.53 -3.37 27.89
C VAL A 824 15.74 -2.07 27.94
N SER A 825 14.79 -2.03 28.88
CA SER A 825 14.02 -0.87 29.33
C SER A 825 12.92 -0.40 28.37
N ALA A 826 11.79 -0.01 28.96
CA ALA A 826 10.51 0.36 28.34
C ALA A 826 10.66 1.01 26.96
N PRO A 827 9.80 0.69 25.97
CA PRO A 827 9.85 1.39 24.70
C PRO A 827 9.51 2.87 24.94
N ARG A 828 10.58 3.68 25.00
CA ARG A 828 10.65 4.92 24.20
C ARG A 828 10.12 4.57 22.82
N GLN A 829 9.39 5.48 22.17
CA GLN A 829 9.04 5.29 20.76
C GLN A 829 10.27 4.72 20.05
N PRO A 830 10.17 3.55 19.40
CA PRO A 830 11.34 2.88 18.86
C PRO A 830 12.02 3.88 17.94
N THR A 831 13.16 4.43 18.38
CA THR A 831 13.86 5.42 17.60
C THR A 831 14.53 4.68 16.48
N ARG A 832 13.92 4.74 15.30
CA ARG A 832 14.44 4.11 14.08
C ARG A 832 15.88 4.55 13.81
N PHE A 833 16.20 5.78 14.22
CA PHE A 833 17.53 6.35 14.09
C PHE A 833 18.07 6.90 15.40
N GLU A 834 19.38 6.72 15.62
CA GLU A 834 20.12 7.36 16.70
C GLU A 834 21.29 8.16 16.14
N MET A 835 21.33 9.45 16.47
CA MET A 835 22.44 10.34 16.22
C MET A 835 23.30 10.45 17.48
N ARG A 836 24.56 10.02 17.38
CA ARG A 836 25.55 10.11 18.45
C ARG A 836 26.63 11.11 18.08
N ALA A 837 26.65 12.25 18.77
CA ALA A 837 27.57 13.33 18.51
C ALA A 837 28.66 13.50 19.58
N PHE A 838 28.56 12.86 20.76
CA PHE A 838 29.69 12.82 21.69
C PHE A 838 30.76 11.81 21.23
N GLY A 839 31.95 12.31 20.93
CA GLY A 839 33.01 11.55 20.26
C GLY A 839 32.91 11.67 18.72
N PRO A 840 33.28 10.64 17.95
CA PRO A 840 33.11 10.68 16.50
C PRO A 840 31.61 10.65 16.15
N GLY A 841 31.19 11.53 15.25
CA GLY A 841 29.80 11.67 14.82
C GLY A 841 29.32 10.42 14.10
N ARG A 842 28.36 9.72 14.70
CA ARG A 842 27.80 8.46 14.21
C ARG A 842 26.30 8.56 14.07
N ILE A 843 25.77 7.96 13.01
CA ILE A 843 24.35 7.81 12.80
C ILE A 843 24.08 6.32 12.72
N LEU A 844 23.22 5.82 13.60
CA LEU A 844 22.82 4.43 13.67
C LEU A 844 21.39 4.32 13.18
N LYS A 845 21.12 3.25 12.44
CA LYS A 845 19.77 2.85 12.04
C LYS A 845 19.50 1.48 12.65
N ASP A 846 18.42 1.36 13.42
CA ASP A 846 18.05 0.11 14.10
C ASP A 846 19.22 -0.51 14.90
N GLY A 847 20.04 0.35 15.53
CA GLY A 847 21.22 -0.04 16.30
C GLY A 847 22.49 -0.36 15.48
N VAL A 848 22.44 -0.31 14.15
CA VAL A 848 23.60 -0.54 13.27
C VAL A 848 24.18 0.79 12.78
N GLU A 849 25.48 1.00 12.99
CA GLU A 849 26.16 2.21 12.53
C GLU A 849 26.23 2.27 11.00
N ILE A 850 25.82 3.40 10.42
CA ILE A 850 25.96 3.67 8.99
C ILE A 850 27.43 4.03 8.71
N PRO A 851 28.17 3.22 7.96
CA PRO A 851 29.59 3.43 7.76
C PRO A 851 29.84 4.74 7.02
N LYS A 852 30.93 5.43 7.36
CA LYS A 852 31.31 6.71 6.70
C LYS A 852 31.38 6.60 5.18
N ALA A 853 31.76 5.43 4.65
CA ALA A 853 31.81 5.16 3.22
C ALA A 853 30.44 5.16 2.51
N ALA A 854 29.34 4.95 3.23
CA ALA A 854 27.98 5.05 2.67
C ALA A 854 27.60 6.51 2.35
N TRP A 855 28.25 7.48 2.99
CA TRP A 855 28.04 8.90 2.76
C TRP A 855 28.89 9.38 1.58
N ARG A 856 28.33 9.31 0.37
CA ARG A 856 29.01 9.71 -0.88
C ARG A 856 29.64 11.10 -0.82
N TYR A 857 29.02 12.04 -0.10
CA TYR A 857 29.59 13.34 0.21
C TYR A 857 29.58 13.55 1.74
N PRO A 858 30.74 13.81 2.37
CA PRO A 858 30.83 14.01 3.82
C PRO A 858 29.89 15.11 4.36
N ARG A 859 29.67 16.16 3.55
CA ARG A 859 28.78 17.28 3.88
C ARG A 859 27.33 16.89 4.18
N LEU A 860 26.82 15.78 3.60
CA LEU A 860 25.45 15.31 3.84
C LEU A 860 25.23 14.99 5.33
N ARG A 861 26.22 14.31 5.92
CA ARG A 861 26.22 13.95 7.34
C ARG A 861 26.35 15.19 8.23
N GLU A 862 27.14 16.17 7.81
CA GLU A 862 27.35 17.41 8.57
C GLU A 862 26.10 18.29 8.61
N ILE A 863 25.33 18.38 7.52
CA ILE A 863 24.06 19.11 7.47
C ILE A 863 23.07 18.53 8.49
N LEU A 864 23.02 17.21 8.64
CA LEU A 864 22.14 16.55 9.61
C LEU A 864 22.51 16.89 11.05
N PHE A 865 23.79 16.82 11.41
CA PHE A 865 24.24 17.21 12.76
C PHE A 865 24.08 18.71 13.03
N PHE A 866 24.24 19.55 11.99
CA PHE A 866 23.98 20.99 12.09
C PHE A 866 22.50 21.23 12.44
N ILE A 867 21.58 20.58 11.73
CA ILE A 867 20.16 20.65 12.03
C ILE A 867 19.86 20.10 13.42
N ALA A 868 20.41 18.95 13.80
CA ALA A 868 20.21 18.35 15.13
C ALA A 868 20.58 19.28 16.29
N GLU A 869 21.66 20.06 16.15
CA GLU A 869 22.13 20.97 17.20
C GLU A 869 21.39 22.31 17.24
N HIS A 870 20.89 22.79 16.10
CA HIS A 870 20.24 24.09 15.96
C HIS A 870 18.72 24.02 15.84
N ALA A 871 18.14 22.81 15.77
CA ALA A 871 16.71 22.60 15.62
C ALA A 871 15.90 23.28 16.74
N PRO A 872 14.79 23.97 16.41
CA PRO A 872 14.33 24.28 15.05
C PRO A 872 15.23 25.31 14.35
N VAL A 873 15.59 25.06 13.08
CA VAL A 873 16.50 25.93 12.31
C VAL A 873 15.92 26.34 10.94
N GLU A 874 15.92 27.64 10.66
CA GLU A 874 15.45 28.17 9.37
C GLU A 874 16.33 27.72 8.19
N ARG A 875 15.71 27.48 7.03
CA ARG A 875 16.41 27.09 5.80
C ARG A 875 17.54 28.05 5.42
N ASP A 876 17.32 29.36 5.53
CA ASP A 876 18.31 30.36 5.11
C ASP A 876 19.57 30.31 6.01
N VAL A 877 19.44 29.90 7.27
CA VAL A 877 20.57 29.69 8.19
C VAL A 877 21.40 28.47 7.74
N VAL A 878 20.75 27.38 7.35
CA VAL A 878 21.42 26.18 6.79
C VAL A 878 22.12 26.52 5.47
N ILE A 879 21.45 27.25 4.58
CA ILE A 879 22.03 27.65 3.28
C ILE A 879 23.26 28.55 3.49
N SER A 880 23.17 29.51 4.40
CA SER A 880 24.28 30.43 4.70
C SER A 880 25.49 29.70 5.28
N ALA A 881 25.27 28.63 6.05
CA ALA A 881 26.35 27.82 6.62
C ALA A 881 27.08 26.95 5.59
N PHE A 882 26.38 26.39 4.59
CA PHE A 882 26.94 25.40 3.66
C PHE A 882 27.16 25.88 2.22
N TRP A 883 26.48 26.94 1.78
CA TRP A 883 26.62 27.53 0.43
C TRP A 883 26.56 29.07 0.43
N PRO A 884 27.50 29.76 1.08
CA PRO A 884 27.50 31.22 1.18
C PRO A 884 27.57 31.95 -0.18
N ASP A 885 28.16 31.32 -1.21
CA ASP A 885 28.46 31.97 -2.49
C ASP A 885 27.46 31.65 -3.64
N LYS A 886 26.40 30.86 -3.40
CA LYS A 886 25.43 30.46 -4.46
C LYS A 886 24.17 31.35 -4.49
N PRO A 887 23.60 31.63 -5.68
CA PRO A 887 22.28 32.27 -5.77
C PRO A 887 21.20 31.44 -5.07
N ARG A 888 20.31 32.11 -4.32
CA ARG A 888 19.32 31.50 -3.41
C ARG A 888 18.56 30.31 -4.03
N ALA A 889 18.03 30.47 -5.25
CA ALA A 889 17.26 29.41 -5.92
C ALA A 889 18.07 28.12 -6.17
N ARG A 890 19.35 28.26 -6.55
CA ARG A 890 20.27 27.12 -6.78
C ARG A 890 20.77 26.51 -5.47
N ALA A 891 20.97 27.33 -4.44
CA ALA A 891 21.35 26.86 -3.11
C ALA A 891 20.21 26.05 -2.46
N SER A 892 18.96 26.53 -2.58
CA SER A 892 17.77 25.79 -2.12
C SER A 892 17.55 24.49 -2.87
N ALA A 893 17.84 24.44 -4.18
CA ALA A 893 17.82 23.19 -4.94
C ALA A 893 18.93 22.23 -4.46
N SER A 894 20.13 22.74 -4.17
CA SER A 894 21.26 21.95 -3.66
C SER A 894 20.98 21.36 -2.27
N LEU A 895 20.40 22.14 -1.35
CA LEU A 895 20.02 21.67 -0.02
C LEU A 895 18.93 20.58 -0.08
N ARG A 896 17.90 20.75 -0.92
CA ARG A 896 16.86 19.73 -1.11
C ARG A 896 17.43 18.44 -1.70
N GLN A 897 18.31 18.56 -2.69
CA GLN A 897 19.00 17.41 -3.27
C GLN A 897 19.88 16.70 -2.23
N ASP A 898 20.65 17.44 -1.43
CA ASP A 898 21.53 16.87 -0.42
C ASP A 898 20.74 16.21 0.74
N LEU A 899 19.65 16.83 1.21
CA LEU A 899 18.75 16.20 2.18
C LEU A 899 18.08 14.94 1.60
N TYR A 900 17.67 14.96 0.34
CA TYR A 900 17.15 13.76 -0.35
C TYR A 900 18.21 12.64 -0.44
N LEU A 901 19.45 12.97 -0.81
CA LEU A 901 20.54 11.99 -0.86
C LEU A 901 20.85 11.43 0.54
N ALA A 902 20.79 12.28 1.57
CA ALA A 902 20.94 11.84 2.95
C ALA A 902 19.83 10.84 3.33
N ARG A 903 18.57 11.16 3.03
CA ARG A 903 17.41 10.26 3.24
C ARG A 903 17.59 8.90 2.57
N ARG A 904 18.21 8.84 1.38
CA ARG A 904 18.51 7.56 0.70
C ARG A 904 19.59 6.74 1.41
N VAL A 905 20.64 7.39 1.91
CA VAL A 905 21.68 6.70 2.72
C VAL A 905 21.07 6.13 4.01
N LEU A 906 20.09 6.84 4.56
CA LEU A 906 19.39 6.48 5.79
C LEU A 906 18.25 5.51 5.54
N ASP A 907 17.65 5.51 4.35
CA ASP A 907 16.36 4.88 4.07
C ASP A 907 15.35 5.26 5.18
N GLY A 908 15.07 6.56 5.28
CA GLY A 908 14.17 7.21 6.24
C GLY A 908 14.50 8.70 6.47
N ASP A 909 13.59 9.42 7.13
CA ASP A 909 13.73 10.84 7.43
C ASP A 909 14.28 11.07 8.83
N LEU A 910 15.36 11.86 8.93
CA LEU A 910 15.84 12.38 10.21
C LEU A 910 15.30 13.77 10.53
N VAL A 911 14.73 14.46 9.54
CA VAL A 911 14.41 15.89 9.61
C VAL A 911 13.00 16.14 9.09
N GLU A 912 12.18 16.76 9.94
CA GLU A 912 10.84 17.29 9.62
C GLU A 912 10.94 18.78 9.24
N SER A 913 10.06 19.24 8.34
CA SER A 913 10.04 20.63 7.85
C SER A 913 8.63 21.21 7.78
N PRO A 914 7.99 21.52 8.93
CA PRO A 914 6.59 21.96 8.93
C PRO A 914 6.35 23.34 8.30
N ASP A 915 7.29 24.30 8.35
CA ASP A 915 7.09 25.68 7.86
C ASP A 915 8.42 26.39 7.48
N ASP A 916 9.21 25.83 6.56
CA ASP A 916 10.55 26.35 6.18
C ASP A 916 11.63 26.34 7.30
N GLU A 917 11.29 25.79 8.46
CA GLU A 917 12.19 25.43 9.56
C GLU A 917 12.40 23.91 9.63
N TYR A 918 13.65 23.49 9.79
CA TYR A 918 14.06 22.10 9.95
C TYR A 918 14.16 21.72 11.42
N SER A 919 13.54 20.60 11.79
CA SER A 919 13.63 19.97 13.12
C SER A 919 13.94 18.49 12.99
N LEU A 920 14.44 17.84 14.05
CA LEU A 920 14.58 16.39 14.04
C LEU A 920 13.21 15.71 14.06
N ALA A 921 13.10 14.59 13.34
CA ALA A 921 11.90 13.78 13.38
C ALA A 921 11.67 13.16 14.78
N SER A 922 10.40 12.96 15.13
CA SER A 922 10.00 12.53 16.47
C SER A 922 10.55 11.15 16.91
N ASP A 923 10.90 10.30 15.95
CA ASP A 923 11.51 8.97 16.13
C ASP A 923 13.05 8.97 16.03
N VAL A 924 13.69 10.14 16.13
CA VAL A 924 15.15 10.28 16.11
C VAL A 924 15.69 10.52 17.52
N GLY A 925 16.48 9.58 18.01
CA GLY A 925 17.27 9.76 19.22
C GLY A 925 18.48 10.65 18.95
N TYR A 926 18.74 11.66 19.77
CA TYR A 926 19.95 12.48 19.71
C TYR A 926 20.59 12.57 21.10
N ASP A 927 21.78 11.98 21.24
CA ASP A 927 22.47 11.83 22.53
C ASP A 927 22.72 13.17 23.24
N VAL A 928 23.04 14.22 22.50
CA VAL A 928 23.26 15.57 23.04
C VAL A 928 21.96 16.20 23.57
N ALA A 929 20.82 15.99 22.91
CA ALA A 929 19.54 16.51 23.40
C ALA A 929 19.12 15.82 24.70
N GLU A 930 19.33 14.50 24.79
CA GLU A 930 19.07 13.73 26.00
C GLU A 930 20.01 14.15 27.14
N PHE A 931 21.31 14.24 26.85
CA PHE A 931 22.32 14.73 27.79
C PHE A 931 21.98 16.12 28.33
N LYS A 932 21.62 17.07 27.45
CA LYS A 932 21.21 18.44 27.84
C LYS A 932 20.04 18.41 28.81
N ARG A 933 19.01 17.62 28.50
CA ARG A 933 17.80 17.48 29.33
C ARG A 933 18.16 16.96 30.73
N ASP A 934 18.87 15.84 30.79
CA ASP A 934 19.21 15.19 32.06
C ASP A 934 20.16 16.07 32.90
N ALA A 935 21.16 16.69 32.26
CA ALA A 935 22.08 17.60 32.93
C ALA A 935 21.36 18.82 33.51
N GLN A 936 20.49 19.48 32.73
CA GLN A 936 19.74 20.66 33.20
C GLN A 936 18.76 20.30 34.32
N SER A 937 18.04 19.19 34.18
CA SER A 937 17.16 18.70 35.25
C SER A 937 17.96 18.36 36.51
N ALA A 938 19.11 17.69 36.39
CA ALA A 938 20.00 17.45 37.52
C ALA A 938 20.46 18.75 38.19
N PHE A 939 20.93 19.73 37.42
CA PHE A 939 21.46 20.99 37.95
C PHE A 939 20.42 21.87 38.67
N SER A 940 19.13 21.67 38.39
CA SER A 940 18.04 22.37 39.08
C SER A 940 17.60 21.70 40.38
N LEU A 941 18.01 20.46 40.62
CA LEU A 941 17.69 19.72 41.83
C LEU A 941 18.70 19.98 42.97
N PRO A 942 18.26 19.93 44.24
CA PRO A 942 19.16 20.07 45.38
C PRO A 942 20.11 18.88 45.50
N ALA A 943 21.33 19.16 45.98
CA ALA A 943 22.35 18.16 46.23
C ALA A 943 21.88 17.07 47.22
N GLY A 944 22.31 15.83 47.03
CA GLY A 944 21.94 14.67 47.85
C GLY A 944 20.61 13.99 47.51
N SER A 945 19.84 14.50 46.54
CA SER A 945 18.60 13.85 46.11
C SER A 945 18.86 12.65 45.19
N LEU A 946 18.17 11.52 45.42
CA LEU A 946 18.34 10.29 44.62
C LEU A 946 18.07 10.54 43.13
N GLN A 947 17.06 11.36 42.82
CA GLN A 947 16.70 11.73 41.45
C GLN A 947 17.83 12.51 40.75
N ARG A 948 18.51 13.41 41.46
CA ARG A 948 19.67 14.14 40.93
C ARG A 948 20.83 13.19 40.62
N VAL A 949 21.09 12.22 41.51
CA VAL A 949 22.13 11.20 41.29
C VAL A 949 21.83 10.34 40.06
N GLN A 950 20.57 9.95 39.86
CA GLN A 950 20.13 9.17 38.69
C GLN A 950 20.29 9.96 37.38
N LEU A 951 19.87 11.23 37.37
CA LEU A 951 19.99 12.09 36.19
C LEU A 951 21.44 12.41 35.86
N LEU A 952 22.28 12.67 36.87
CA LEU A 952 23.72 12.85 36.69
C LEU A 952 24.40 11.58 36.17
N ALA A 953 23.99 10.40 36.63
CA ALA A 953 24.49 9.12 36.14
C ALA A 953 24.12 8.92 34.66
N SER A 954 22.86 9.13 34.29
CA SER A 954 22.37 9.05 32.91
C SER A 954 23.14 9.98 31.97
N ALA A 955 23.26 11.26 32.36
CA ALA A 955 24.02 12.25 31.58
C ALA A 955 25.52 11.89 31.48
N ALA A 956 26.13 11.37 32.56
CA ALA A 956 27.52 10.94 32.55
C ALA A 956 27.75 9.70 31.66
N GLU A 957 26.77 8.82 31.52
CA GLU A 957 26.84 7.69 30.59
C GLU A 957 26.84 8.17 29.14
N LEU A 958 25.94 9.09 28.78
CA LEU A 958 25.81 9.66 27.44
C LEU A 958 27.05 10.47 26.99
N TYR A 959 27.74 11.12 27.91
CA TYR A 959 28.90 11.97 27.59
C TYR A 959 30.13 11.14 27.20
N GLY A 960 30.31 10.92 25.90
CA GLY A 960 31.39 10.12 25.30
C GLY A 960 32.68 10.87 24.97
N GLY A 961 32.76 12.19 25.19
CA GLY A 961 33.93 13.02 24.88
C GLY A 961 33.58 14.25 24.04
N GLU A 962 34.58 14.82 23.36
CA GLU A 962 34.43 16.04 22.55
C GLU A 962 33.35 15.89 21.47
N TYR A 963 32.50 16.91 21.32
CA TYR A 963 31.43 16.94 20.33
C TYR A 963 31.97 16.92 18.90
N LEU A 964 31.54 15.94 18.09
CA LEU A 964 31.97 15.72 16.71
C LEU A 964 33.49 15.80 16.55
N SER A 965 34.23 14.95 17.27
CA SER A 965 35.71 14.92 17.24
C SER A 965 36.31 14.58 15.86
N ASP A 966 35.50 14.06 14.93
CA ASP A 966 35.94 13.61 13.60
C ASP A 966 35.51 14.54 12.44
N GLY A 967 34.90 15.69 12.72
CA GLY A 967 34.37 16.59 11.68
C GLY A 967 33.58 17.78 12.21
N GLY A 968 32.76 18.39 11.36
CA GLY A 968 32.06 19.63 11.68
C GLY A 968 33.00 20.82 11.53
N GLY A 969 32.86 21.53 10.41
CA GLY A 969 33.63 22.74 10.10
C GLY A 969 33.43 23.87 11.12
N ASP A 970 33.62 25.12 10.70
CA ASP A 970 33.65 26.27 11.62
C ASP A 970 32.40 26.40 12.52
N TRP A 971 31.24 25.91 12.06
CA TRP A 971 30.00 25.95 12.82
C TRP A 971 30.02 25.12 14.12
N ALA A 972 30.81 24.03 14.19
CA ALA A 972 30.81 23.11 15.32
C ALA A 972 31.68 23.58 16.50
N ALA A 973 32.53 24.60 16.30
CA ALA A 973 33.48 25.07 17.30
C ALA A 973 32.81 25.59 18.59
N GLU A 974 31.73 26.35 18.46
CA GLU A 974 31.00 26.91 19.60
C GLU A 974 30.18 25.84 20.37
N PRO A 975 29.35 24.99 19.72
CA PRO A 975 28.72 23.86 20.38
C PRO A 975 29.71 22.96 21.12
N ARG A 976 30.87 22.68 20.51
CA ARG A 976 31.91 21.84 21.08
C ARG A 976 32.46 22.39 22.40
N ARG A 977 32.79 23.69 22.46
CA ARG A 977 33.23 24.34 23.70
C ARG A 977 32.15 24.27 24.79
N ARG A 978 30.93 24.69 24.46
CA ARG A 978 29.79 24.74 25.40
C ARG A 978 29.44 23.36 25.97
N LEU A 979 29.41 22.33 25.13
CA LEU A 979 29.09 20.97 25.53
C LEU A 979 30.21 20.33 26.34
N GLY A 980 31.48 20.63 26.02
CA GLY A 980 32.62 20.22 26.83
C GLY A 980 32.55 20.75 28.26
N GLU A 981 32.27 22.04 28.42
CA GLU A 981 32.11 22.66 29.75
C GLU A 981 30.97 22.03 30.55
N MET A 982 29.84 21.73 29.91
CA MET A 982 28.71 21.09 30.55
C MET A 982 28.99 19.63 30.92
N GLY A 983 29.65 18.87 30.05
CA GLY A 983 30.11 17.49 30.30
C GLY A 983 31.04 17.39 31.50
N ALA A 984 32.07 18.24 31.54
CA ALA A 984 32.98 18.33 32.67
C ALA A 984 32.22 18.62 33.99
N ARG A 985 31.24 19.54 33.95
CA ARG A 985 30.40 19.86 35.11
C ARG A 985 29.57 18.67 35.58
N VAL A 986 28.91 17.94 34.68
CA VAL A 986 28.12 16.74 35.00
C VAL A 986 28.99 15.69 35.69
N LEU A 987 30.14 15.35 35.10
CA LEU A 987 31.05 14.33 35.64
C LEU A 987 31.57 14.72 37.03
N ARG A 988 31.92 15.99 37.22
CA ARG A 988 32.36 16.53 38.51
C ARG A 988 31.25 16.46 39.57
N GLU A 989 30.05 16.97 39.26
CA GLU A 989 28.94 16.96 40.22
C GLU A 989 28.47 15.54 40.54
N TYR A 990 28.53 14.61 39.58
CA TYR A 990 28.22 13.21 39.81
C TYR A 990 29.23 12.56 40.77
N ALA A 991 30.52 12.81 40.56
CA ALA A 991 31.56 12.35 41.47
C ALA A 991 31.40 12.94 42.88
N ASP A 992 31.06 14.23 42.99
CA ASP A 992 30.80 14.90 44.27
C ASP A 992 29.62 14.23 45.02
N GLU A 993 28.50 13.95 44.35
CA GLU A 993 27.36 13.22 44.95
C GLU A 993 27.74 11.81 45.42
N LEU A 994 28.51 11.07 44.61
CA LEU A 994 28.99 9.73 44.98
C LEU A 994 29.92 9.79 46.20
N MET A 995 30.81 10.78 46.28
CA MET A 995 31.68 10.99 47.43
C MET A 995 30.88 11.37 48.69
N HIS A 996 29.85 12.22 48.56
CA HIS A 996 28.94 12.54 49.68
C HIS A 996 28.19 11.32 50.20
N LEU A 997 27.85 10.37 49.31
CA LEU A 997 27.27 9.08 49.66
C LEU A 997 28.31 8.05 50.14
N THR A 998 29.55 8.45 50.38
CA THR A 998 30.69 7.59 50.78
C THR A 998 31.07 6.50 49.76
N ARG A 999 30.58 6.61 48.51
CA ARG A 999 30.86 5.68 47.40
C ARG A 999 32.13 6.10 46.64
N HIS A 1000 33.23 6.32 47.36
CA HIS A 1000 34.47 6.85 46.79
C HIS A 1000 35.09 5.94 45.70
N ALA A 1001 34.90 4.62 45.78
CA ALA A 1001 35.40 3.70 44.76
C ALA A 1001 34.72 3.90 43.40
N GLU A 1002 33.45 4.29 43.40
CA GLU A 1002 32.70 4.58 42.17
C GLU A 1002 32.99 5.98 41.66
N ALA A 1003 33.08 6.96 42.58
CA ALA A 1003 33.51 8.32 42.25
C ALA A 1003 34.90 8.33 41.58
N ARG A 1004 35.82 7.46 42.03
CA ARG A 1004 37.13 7.27 41.40
C ARG A 1004 37.01 6.85 39.94
N LYS A 1005 36.17 5.86 39.62
CA LYS A 1005 35.97 5.40 38.23
C LYS A 1005 35.43 6.51 37.33
N VAL A 1006 34.49 7.30 37.85
CA VAL A 1006 33.93 8.45 37.14
C VAL A 1006 35.02 9.50 36.87
N LEU A 1007 35.83 9.84 37.88
CA LEU A 1007 36.90 10.83 37.75
C LEU A 1007 38.06 10.34 36.86
N GLU A 1008 38.38 9.04 36.87
CA GLU A 1008 39.38 8.45 35.96
C GLU A 1008 38.91 8.57 34.50
N ARG A 1009 37.63 8.26 34.22
CA ARG A 1009 37.02 8.49 32.90
C ARG A 1009 37.02 9.97 32.54
N ALA A 1010 36.65 10.85 33.47
CA ALA A 1010 36.59 12.28 33.23
C ALA A 1010 37.97 12.87 32.87
N LEU A 1011 39.02 12.48 33.58
CA LEU A 1011 40.39 12.92 33.31
C LEU A 1011 41.00 12.29 32.05
N ALA A 1012 40.50 11.15 31.60
CA ALA A 1012 40.88 10.58 30.30
C ALA A 1012 40.28 11.40 29.13
N LEU A 1013 39.11 12.01 29.34
CA LEU A 1013 38.47 12.89 28.35
C LEU A 1013 39.02 14.31 28.40
N GLU A 1014 39.22 14.85 29.61
CA GLU A 1014 39.56 16.26 29.86
C GLU A 1014 40.78 16.37 30.80
N PRO A 1015 42.00 16.04 30.32
CA PRO A 1015 43.18 15.87 31.17
C PRO A 1015 43.76 17.16 31.74
N LEU A 1016 43.37 18.35 31.25
CA LEU A 1016 43.91 19.64 31.69
C LEU A 1016 42.97 20.40 32.65
N ARG A 1017 41.90 19.75 33.13
CA ARG A 1017 40.89 20.38 33.99
C ARG A 1017 41.27 20.33 35.47
N ASP A 1018 41.68 21.48 36.00
CA ASP A 1018 42.04 21.69 37.41
C ASP A 1018 41.01 21.14 38.41
N ASP A 1019 39.72 21.39 38.15
CA ASP A 1019 38.62 21.01 39.05
C ASP A 1019 38.44 19.49 39.17
N LEU A 1020 38.67 18.73 38.09
CA LEU A 1020 38.63 17.25 38.12
C LEU A 1020 39.81 16.67 38.90
N HIS A 1021 41.01 17.23 38.73
CA HIS A 1021 42.18 16.85 39.51
C HIS A 1021 42.00 17.13 41.01
N GLU A 1022 41.39 18.27 41.35
CA GLU A 1022 41.05 18.61 42.74
C GLU A 1022 40.14 17.54 43.37
N ARG A 1023 39.08 17.10 42.65
CA ARG A 1023 38.17 16.05 43.13
C ARG A 1023 38.82 14.67 43.19
N MET A 1024 39.73 14.35 42.27
CA MET A 1024 40.49 13.11 42.34
C MET A 1024 41.36 13.04 43.60
N LEU A 1025 42.03 14.13 43.98
CA LEU A 1025 42.81 14.18 45.22
C LEU A 1025 41.94 13.97 46.47
N LEU A 1026 40.77 14.62 46.53
CA LEU A 1026 39.80 14.43 47.62
C LEU A 1026 39.25 12.99 47.66
N CYS A 1027 38.94 12.41 46.50
CA CYS A 1027 38.45 11.04 46.38
C CYS A 1027 39.48 10.01 46.88
N LEU A 1028 40.74 10.13 46.44
CA LEU A 1028 41.83 9.26 46.86
C LEU A 1028 42.14 9.38 48.36
N HIS A 1029 42.05 10.59 48.92
CA HIS A 1029 42.16 10.80 50.36
C HIS A 1029 40.99 10.16 51.12
N GLY A 1030 39.75 10.30 50.63
CA GLY A 1030 38.57 9.62 51.19
C GLY A 1030 38.65 8.10 51.17
N LEU A 1031 39.40 7.52 50.22
CA LEU A 1031 39.73 6.09 50.17
C LEU A 1031 40.90 5.68 51.10
N GLY A 1032 41.56 6.64 51.76
CA GLY A 1032 42.73 6.38 52.61
C GLY A 1032 44.03 6.10 51.83
N LEU A 1033 44.08 6.38 50.53
CA LEU A 1033 45.19 6.02 49.64
C LEU A 1033 46.25 7.13 49.54
N ARG A 1034 46.93 7.44 50.66
CA ARG A 1034 47.91 8.56 50.75
C ARG A 1034 49.02 8.50 49.68
N HIS A 1035 49.52 7.32 49.35
CA HIS A 1035 50.54 7.15 48.31
C HIS A 1035 50.02 7.54 46.90
N GLU A 1036 48.76 7.23 46.61
CA GLU A 1036 48.16 7.57 45.31
C GLU A 1036 47.84 9.07 45.20
N VAL A 1037 47.51 9.75 46.30
CA VAL A 1037 47.37 11.23 46.34
C VAL A 1037 48.68 11.90 45.89
N VAL A 1038 49.83 11.47 46.42
CA VAL A 1038 51.15 11.98 46.04
C VAL A 1038 51.46 11.69 44.57
N SER A 1039 51.29 10.43 44.15
CA SER A 1039 51.58 10.02 42.77
C SER A 1039 50.68 10.74 41.74
N HIS A 1040 49.40 10.96 42.06
CA HIS A 1040 48.49 11.69 41.18
C HIS A 1040 48.89 13.17 41.06
N TYR A 1041 49.19 13.84 42.16
CA TYR A 1041 49.59 15.26 42.17
C TYR A 1041 50.89 15.50 41.38
N LEU A 1042 51.89 14.62 41.51
CA LEU A 1042 53.14 14.73 40.74
C LEU A 1042 52.89 14.54 39.24
N ARG A 1043 52.10 13.54 38.85
CA ARG A 1043 51.70 13.33 37.45
C ARG A 1043 50.96 14.55 36.88
N TYR A 1044 50.12 15.19 37.71
CA TYR A 1044 49.44 16.40 37.30
C TYR A 1044 50.40 17.58 37.07
N CYS A 1045 51.40 17.76 37.95
CA CYS A 1045 52.44 18.78 37.77
C CYS A 1045 53.23 18.55 36.47
N GLU A 1046 53.61 17.30 36.17
CA GLU A 1046 54.32 16.95 34.95
C GLU A 1046 53.48 17.25 33.70
N LEU A 1047 52.20 16.89 33.73
CA LEU A 1047 51.26 17.14 32.64
C LEU A 1047 51.11 18.64 32.35
N LEU A 1048 50.87 19.48 33.36
CA LEU A 1048 50.73 20.93 33.16
C LEU A 1048 52.01 21.59 32.64
N ARG A 1049 53.18 21.16 33.14
CA ARG A 1049 54.46 21.68 32.64
C ARG A 1049 54.72 21.28 31.20
N LYS A 1050 54.34 20.05 30.84
CA LYS A 1050 54.55 19.53 29.48
C LYS A 1050 53.62 20.20 28.47
N GLU A 1051 52.33 20.29 28.76
CA GLU A 1051 51.33 20.74 27.80
C GLU A 1051 51.15 22.27 27.81
N LEU A 1052 51.35 22.94 28.96
CA LEU A 1052 51.08 24.39 29.12
C LEU A 1052 52.26 25.20 29.68
N GLY A 1053 53.33 24.56 30.15
CA GLY A 1053 54.47 25.26 30.77
C GLY A 1053 54.14 25.91 32.13
N LEU A 1054 53.07 25.47 32.81
CA LEU A 1054 52.57 26.04 34.05
C LEU A 1054 52.73 25.09 35.24
N ASP A 1055 52.74 25.65 36.45
CA ASP A 1055 52.58 24.88 37.71
C ASP A 1055 51.09 24.81 38.12
N PRO A 1056 50.67 23.83 38.96
CA PRO A 1056 49.31 23.75 39.43
C PRO A 1056 48.83 25.01 40.16
N PRO A 1057 47.53 25.37 40.05
CA PRO A 1057 46.94 26.50 40.75
C PRO A 1057 47.16 26.48 42.27
N HIS A 1058 47.21 27.66 42.88
CA HIS A 1058 47.50 27.82 44.30
C HIS A 1058 46.53 27.03 45.21
N ASN A 1059 45.23 26.98 44.90
CA ASN A 1059 44.24 26.19 45.64
C ASN A 1059 44.56 24.69 45.65
N ILE A 1060 44.99 24.11 44.51
CA ILE A 1060 45.33 22.68 44.43
C ILE A 1060 46.63 22.39 45.19
N ARG A 1061 47.63 23.29 45.13
CA ARG A 1061 48.87 23.15 45.91
C ARG A 1061 48.60 23.15 47.43
N THR A 1062 47.75 24.08 47.88
CA THR A 1062 47.35 24.17 49.30
C THR A 1062 46.50 22.98 49.72
N LEU A 1063 45.58 22.50 48.87
CA LEU A 1063 44.80 21.30 49.12
C LEU A 1063 45.72 20.08 49.26
N TYR A 1064 46.64 19.88 48.32
CA TYR A 1064 47.60 18.78 48.37
C TYR A 1064 48.38 18.78 49.68
N ALA A 1065 48.96 19.92 50.07
CA ALA A 1065 49.69 20.05 51.34
C ALA A 1065 48.86 19.62 52.55
N ARG A 1066 47.58 20.02 52.60
CA ARG A 1066 46.65 19.62 53.68
C ARG A 1066 46.31 18.12 53.67
N LEU A 1067 46.20 17.49 52.51
CA LEU A 1067 45.83 16.07 52.40
C LEU A 1067 46.99 15.10 52.71
N ILE A 1068 48.23 15.60 52.72
CA ILE A 1068 49.44 14.85 53.00
C ILE A 1068 50.06 15.15 54.37
N GLU A 1069 49.47 16.04 55.17
CA GLU A 1069 49.73 16.14 56.61
C GLU A 1069 48.98 15.01 57.31
#